data_AF-A0AAJ2V014-F1
#
_entry.id   AF-A0AAJ2V014-F1
#
_cell.length_a   1.000
_cell.length_b   1.000
_cell.length_c   1.000
_cell.angle_alpha   90.00
_cell.angle_beta   90.00
_cell.angle_gamma   90.00
#
_symmetry.space_group_name_H-M   'P 1'
#
loop_
_entity.id
_entity.type
_entity.pdbx_description
1 polymer ?
#
loop_
_entity_poly.entity_id
_entity_poly.type
_entity_poly.pdbx_seq_one_letter_code
_entity_poly.pdbx_strand_id
1 'polypeptide(L)'
;MQLLKEPDRWPRPFETVLAACRSALDALLQEAGEDFEGPRAAQEQVNTEVAALLKQAGKQGRGPLDKLLAAIDAADVPDVMEQKAGLGAGVQRLIRIPDGRLPVPADPRAEYEAVRELLDLAGRLGALPAAGDDQRTIVEILRRVRQARLASGAAEAAARPDGLAGLRDAWAYYAREVNAGKFRSRQVAHLTNRYHGTAPGLGEEEAFRAWSKFYRRTSGSLHGGGAEDETSTRRLVSDFLAHVEQLLLDLPALAPLLVSLARNKEPSAADGAAVAAIHQPRAIRWFFANAVSPAWLDLVNTNRLLPEAGRWPAQPYLERVAQAYPQRVLEWLGEHRAAFTSVDPAVLAGLLRVAGTIGGASAPEVRTVVRQDGTVETLWRQLVVWLVDVPADERDVDWVEVAKRVLLYVVDHPAGQYWEFQAQLTDLQRAAYGPDGARETAVVRAVRGAMNAVVDAAVNSEAEQAGLDMADDLRQAVSADGFGPSATRIAVRARLDFARTEFQHGVTLAQRTAGWPDLPGPSRWADRVLAAHLLETVPQQYGDSEISQSWLTAARGLLTRLGDVKMVGADTVDLLAAALDRCPPDALPAMEAELVQGLGAAPTGADLDAGRRALADWNVPAPRGWDMVWSLSPVLPAPVLAPWQPAVDAVTDLIGPAPAKLLPRFQIVPYLDTLTAAAQDLAPVATSQGAPAAAALLLDRQRTGSLSLDYARIVLGRLVATDPALWATDVPAVAAALADPALQQAYLAALRTPLTADPCPLPDHEPTTRAVIAALWDLLSAPGIGASVQLQAQLTLCLALSEAWTHRIDLGDIAVTFTAWLETAVTAWTEPTTSEADPLSTAHQEIGGLALDALIRHGLTFVYAPAELTVAVETLLDGIIDAGTDDRALAVIGHHLPALIQHAPRWVDRHKAALFDLDNSVSPAVLGINSQRSIRPEGLRILQRLDPVQLAIYLSRTSGDSTKNATLWQYCAALLLAKPATLGGRPEFLALLAARDGGPAAISRLLGDAEHLLPRTATPENAADIEQGVDLWRSVLALDVPGSAGHLRSAGNFAHAAALDDAVWLELTAQTIERTTDITNITAVARRAARRPDLESAHQVLAVLVAAKDPDDSTLASFRTAEIKNAGITLWQTSQPGTPGRRDLGQTLALHHDFLEGAVAE
;
A
#
# COMPACT_ATOMS: atom_id res chain seq x y z
N MET A 1 31.99 4.86 -78.15
CA MET A 1 32.48 6.22 -78.45
C MET A 1 33.37 6.32 -79.68
N GLN A 2 34.39 5.47 -79.87
CA GLN A 2 35.26 5.51 -81.06
C GLN A 2 34.51 5.32 -82.39
N LEU A 3 33.55 4.40 -82.43
CA LEU A 3 32.65 4.20 -83.59
C LEU A 3 31.80 5.43 -83.94
N LEU A 4 31.48 6.29 -82.96
CA LEU A 4 30.74 7.54 -83.18
C LEU A 4 31.63 8.68 -83.69
N LYS A 5 32.97 8.54 -83.60
CA LYS A 5 33.93 9.54 -84.09
C LYS A 5 34.26 9.39 -85.57
N GLU A 6 34.05 8.18 -86.13
CA GLU A 6 34.35 7.84 -87.52
C GLU A 6 33.13 7.15 -88.19
N PRO A 7 31.95 7.81 -88.27
CA PRO A 7 30.72 7.12 -88.67
C PRO A 7 30.76 6.56 -90.10
N ASP A 8 31.47 7.23 -91.01
CA ASP A 8 31.56 6.82 -92.42
C ASP A 8 32.40 5.54 -92.65
N ARG A 9 33.18 5.14 -91.65
CA ARG A 9 34.08 3.98 -91.73
C ARG A 9 33.38 2.65 -91.42
N TRP A 10 32.20 2.71 -90.80
CA TRP A 10 31.51 1.52 -90.28
C TRP A 10 30.07 1.47 -90.77
N PRO A 11 29.54 0.29 -91.15
CA PRO A 11 28.13 0.17 -91.49
C PRO A 11 27.27 0.36 -90.24
N ARG A 12 26.33 1.30 -90.28
CA ARG A 12 25.33 1.57 -89.21
C ARG A 12 25.98 1.77 -87.81
N PRO A 13 26.93 2.72 -87.68
CA PRO A 13 27.71 2.91 -86.46
C PRO A 13 26.83 3.32 -85.27
N PHE A 14 25.79 4.10 -85.52
CA PHE A 14 24.84 4.57 -84.51
C PHE A 14 23.97 3.42 -83.98
N GLU A 15 23.38 2.61 -84.86
CA GLU A 15 22.60 1.42 -84.46
C GLU A 15 23.46 0.44 -83.66
N THR A 16 24.72 0.24 -84.08
CA THR A 16 25.68 -0.64 -83.41
C THR A 16 26.00 -0.16 -82.00
N VAL A 17 26.23 1.15 -81.82
CA VAL A 17 26.51 1.73 -80.50
C VAL A 17 25.28 1.69 -79.60
N LEU A 18 24.08 1.99 -80.14
CA LEU A 18 22.83 1.89 -79.39
C LEU A 18 22.55 0.44 -78.93
N ALA A 19 22.76 -0.55 -79.80
CA ALA A 19 22.58 -1.96 -79.49
C ALA A 19 23.61 -2.46 -78.45
N ALA A 20 24.88 -2.04 -78.57
CA ALA A 20 25.92 -2.39 -77.61
C ALA A 20 25.66 -1.79 -76.22
N CYS A 21 25.32 -0.50 -76.15
CA CYS A 21 24.96 0.17 -74.90
C CYS A 21 23.71 -0.44 -74.26
N ARG A 22 22.69 -0.80 -75.05
CA ARG A 22 21.50 -1.49 -74.55
C ARG A 22 21.83 -2.89 -74.01
N SER A 23 22.65 -3.66 -74.72
CA SER A 23 23.06 -4.99 -74.28
C SER A 23 23.88 -4.94 -72.99
N ALA A 24 24.78 -3.95 -72.87
CA ALA A 24 25.54 -3.70 -71.65
C ALA A 24 24.62 -3.29 -70.47
N LEU A 25 23.61 -2.46 -70.73
CA LEU A 25 22.61 -2.09 -69.72
C LEU A 25 21.78 -3.31 -69.30
N ASP A 26 21.37 -4.17 -70.22
CA ASP A 26 20.63 -5.40 -69.90
C ASP A 26 21.49 -6.38 -69.08
N ALA A 27 22.78 -6.54 -69.40
CA ALA A 27 23.71 -7.34 -68.61
C ALA A 27 23.93 -6.75 -67.20
N LEU A 28 24.11 -5.43 -67.09
CA LEU A 28 24.20 -4.74 -65.82
C LEU A 28 22.93 -4.92 -64.96
N LEU A 29 21.75 -4.88 -65.58
CA LEU A 29 20.48 -5.11 -64.89
C LEU A 29 20.28 -6.57 -64.47
N GLN A 30 20.91 -7.54 -65.17
CA GLN A 30 20.93 -8.95 -64.77
C GLN A 30 21.81 -9.20 -63.53
N GLU A 31 22.87 -8.41 -63.31
CA GLU A 31 23.67 -8.45 -62.07
C GLU A 31 22.85 -8.09 -60.81
N ALA A 32 21.72 -7.39 -60.98
CA ALA A 32 20.79 -7.12 -59.89
C ALA A 32 20.10 -8.41 -59.37
N GLY A 33 20.15 -9.51 -60.15
CA GLY A 33 19.36 -10.71 -59.94
C GLY A 33 17.88 -10.52 -60.32
N GLU A 34 17.10 -11.59 -60.22
CA GLU A 34 15.62 -11.55 -60.18
C GLU A 34 15.08 -11.55 -58.74
N ASP A 35 15.93 -11.91 -57.76
CA ASP A 35 15.64 -11.96 -56.33
C ASP A 35 15.76 -10.58 -55.67
N PHE A 36 14.96 -9.63 -56.11
CA PHE A 36 14.75 -8.40 -55.39
C PHE A 36 13.28 -8.26 -55.04
N GLU A 37 13.05 -7.96 -53.77
CA GLU A 37 11.76 -7.78 -53.16
C GLU A 37 10.87 -6.82 -53.97
N GLY A 38 9.77 -7.34 -54.50
CA GLY A 38 8.80 -6.60 -55.30
C GLY A 38 7.36 -6.90 -54.85
N PRO A 39 6.33 -6.32 -55.46
CA PRO A 39 4.94 -6.39 -54.99
C PRO A 39 4.45 -7.82 -54.97
N ARG A 40 5.06 -8.73 -55.73
CA ARG A 40 4.80 -10.17 -55.64
C ARG A 40 5.36 -10.79 -54.36
N ALA A 41 6.61 -10.50 -53.99
CA ALA A 41 7.22 -10.95 -52.74
C ALA A 41 6.56 -10.27 -51.52
N ALA A 42 6.25 -8.98 -51.60
CA ALA A 42 5.50 -8.25 -50.56
C ALA A 42 4.05 -8.76 -50.45
N GLN A 43 3.40 -9.09 -51.58
CA GLN A 43 2.10 -9.77 -51.57
C GLN A 43 2.22 -11.19 -51.01
N GLU A 44 3.31 -11.92 -51.28
CA GLU A 44 3.58 -13.23 -50.69
C GLU A 44 3.85 -13.12 -49.19
N GLN A 45 4.48 -12.05 -48.71
CA GLN A 45 4.67 -11.76 -47.29
C GLN A 45 3.36 -11.38 -46.62
N VAL A 46 2.53 -10.52 -47.25
CA VAL A 46 1.15 -10.28 -46.81
C VAL A 46 0.36 -11.58 -46.80
N ASN A 47 0.46 -12.42 -47.83
CA ASN A 47 -0.24 -13.71 -47.88
C ASN A 47 0.31 -14.68 -46.84
N THR A 48 1.59 -14.60 -46.48
CA THR A 48 2.25 -15.41 -45.45
C THR A 48 1.83 -14.95 -44.06
N GLU A 49 1.74 -13.64 -43.81
CA GLU A 49 1.23 -13.07 -42.56
C GLU A 49 -0.28 -13.22 -42.43
N VAL A 50 -1.04 -13.11 -43.52
CA VAL A 50 -2.47 -13.48 -43.59
C VAL A 50 -2.62 -14.98 -43.34
N ALA A 51 -1.78 -15.83 -43.93
CA ALA A 51 -1.79 -17.27 -43.65
C ALA A 51 -1.35 -17.57 -42.23
N ALA A 52 -0.40 -16.84 -41.65
CA ALA A 52 0.05 -16.96 -40.28
C ALA A 52 -1.03 -16.50 -39.31
N LEU A 53 -1.76 -15.42 -39.59
CA LEU A 53 -2.94 -14.95 -38.88
C LEU A 53 -4.09 -15.95 -38.98
N LEU A 54 -4.35 -16.51 -40.16
CA LEU A 54 -5.35 -17.57 -40.35
C LEU A 54 -4.94 -18.88 -39.63
N LYS A 55 -3.63 -19.14 -39.50
CA LYS A 55 -3.06 -20.31 -38.81
C LYS A 55 -2.90 -20.08 -37.29
N GLN A 56 -2.76 -18.84 -36.83
CA GLN A 56 -2.80 -18.40 -35.43
C GLN A 56 -4.24 -18.31 -34.91
N ALA A 57 -5.18 -17.84 -35.73
CA ALA A 57 -6.62 -17.97 -35.47
C ALA A 57 -7.04 -19.44 -35.37
N GLY A 58 -6.34 -20.34 -36.08
CA GLY A 58 -6.48 -21.80 -35.91
C GLY A 58 -5.70 -22.42 -34.74
N LYS A 59 -4.89 -21.65 -34.00
CA LYS A 59 -3.97 -22.13 -32.95
C LYS A 59 -4.10 -21.43 -31.60
N GLN A 60 -5.09 -20.57 -31.38
CA GLN A 60 -5.48 -20.19 -30.01
C GLN A 60 -6.48 -21.19 -29.43
N GLY A 61 -6.16 -21.66 -28.22
CA GLY A 61 -6.97 -22.59 -27.43
C GLY A 61 -6.29 -23.95 -27.26
N ARG A 62 -5.41 -24.06 -26.26
CA ARG A 62 -4.87 -25.37 -25.86
C ARG A 62 -5.85 -26.15 -24.96
N GLY A 63 -6.91 -25.55 -24.43
CA GLY A 63 -7.97 -26.23 -23.70
C GLY A 63 -9.33 -26.29 -24.44
N PRO A 64 -10.19 -27.29 -24.15
CA PRO A 64 -11.59 -27.30 -24.60
C PRO A 64 -12.40 -26.07 -24.14
N LEU A 65 -12.03 -25.48 -22.99
CA LEU A 65 -12.63 -24.25 -22.47
C LEU A 65 -12.31 -23.04 -23.33
N ASP A 66 -11.04 -22.80 -23.64
CA ASP A 66 -10.60 -21.67 -24.48
C ASP A 66 -11.29 -21.67 -25.85
N LYS A 67 -11.47 -22.87 -26.44
CA LYS A 67 -12.17 -23.04 -27.72
C LYS A 67 -13.65 -22.71 -27.63
N LEU A 68 -14.29 -22.99 -26.48
CA LEU A 68 -15.67 -22.62 -26.24
C LEU A 68 -15.79 -21.11 -26.01
N LEU A 69 -14.90 -20.50 -25.21
CA LEU A 69 -14.89 -19.06 -24.97
C LEU A 69 -14.70 -18.26 -26.26
N ALA A 70 -13.76 -18.68 -27.11
CA ALA A 70 -13.57 -18.06 -28.44
C ALA A 70 -14.82 -18.18 -29.34
N ALA A 71 -15.56 -19.30 -29.24
CA ALA A 71 -16.79 -19.48 -29.99
C ALA A 71 -17.95 -18.64 -29.43
N ILE A 72 -18.00 -18.41 -28.12
CA ILE A 72 -18.96 -17.51 -27.45
C ILE A 72 -18.68 -16.06 -27.83
N ASP A 73 -17.41 -15.67 -27.90
CA ASP A 73 -17.02 -14.30 -28.27
C ASP A 73 -17.35 -14.02 -29.75
N ALA A 74 -17.27 -15.03 -30.62
CA ALA A 74 -17.50 -14.91 -32.07
C ALA A 74 -18.98 -14.84 -32.51
N ALA A 75 -19.94 -15.32 -31.71
CA ALA A 75 -21.34 -15.39 -32.10
C ALA A 75 -22.32 -15.32 -30.91
N ASP A 76 -23.56 -14.88 -31.15
CA ASP A 76 -24.63 -14.91 -30.13
C ASP A 76 -24.95 -16.32 -29.65
N VAL A 77 -25.29 -16.46 -28.37
CA VAL A 77 -25.68 -17.76 -27.79
C VAL A 77 -27.12 -18.09 -28.22
N PRO A 78 -27.35 -19.17 -29.01
CA PRO A 78 -28.67 -19.53 -29.51
C PRO A 78 -29.56 -20.06 -28.39
N ASP A 79 -30.88 -19.91 -28.55
CA ASP A 79 -31.86 -20.39 -27.56
C ASP A 79 -31.91 -21.92 -27.42
N VAL A 80 -31.44 -22.64 -28.46
CA VAL A 80 -31.37 -24.11 -28.48
C VAL A 80 -30.01 -24.53 -29.05
N MET A 81 -29.32 -25.45 -28.40
CA MET A 81 -27.98 -25.90 -28.79
C MET A 81 -27.97 -27.33 -29.35
N GLU A 82 -27.38 -27.52 -30.53
CA GLU A 82 -27.21 -28.86 -31.10
C GLU A 82 -25.96 -29.57 -30.52
N GLN A 83 -26.10 -30.81 -30.07
CA GLN A 83 -25.00 -31.57 -29.42
C GLN A 83 -23.73 -31.73 -30.27
N LYS A 84 -23.87 -31.72 -31.61
CA LYS A 84 -22.78 -32.07 -32.54
C LYS A 84 -22.25 -30.87 -33.34
N ALA A 85 -22.78 -29.67 -33.12
CA ALA A 85 -22.37 -28.48 -33.87
C ALA A 85 -22.25 -27.23 -32.97
N GLY A 86 -21.50 -26.23 -33.44
CA GLY A 86 -21.37 -24.92 -32.80
C GLY A 86 -21.02 -24.98 -31.30
N LEU A 87 -21.67 -24.11 -30.51
CA LEU A 87 -21.50 -24.00 -29.06
C LEU A 87 -21.88 -25.29 -28.31
N GLY A 88 -22.90 -26.03 -28.77
CA GLY A 88 -23.32 -27.29 -28.15
C GLY A 88 -22.25 -28.39 -28.21
N ALA A 89 -21.51 -28.47 -29.33
CA ALA A 89 -20.34 -29.36 -29.44
C ALA A 89 -19.15 -28.94 -28.57
N GLY A 90 -19.06 -27.66 -28.21
CA GLY A 90 -18.05 -27.14 -27.29
C GLY A 90 -18.37 -27.51 -25.83
N VAL A 91 -19.61 -27.27 -25.40
CA VAL A 91 -20.10 -27.65 -24.06
C VAL A 91 -20.04 -29.18 -23.87
N GLN A 92 -20.46 -29.96 -24.87
CA GLN A 92 -20.39 -31.42 -24.83
C GLN A 92 -18.94 -31.95 -24.70
N ARG A 93 -17.94 -31.18 -25.16
CA ARG A 93 -16.53 -31.50 -24.97
C ARG A 93 -16.03 -31.19 -23.57
N LEU A 94 -16.53 -30.13 -22.92
CA LEU A 94 -16.26 -29.86 -21.50
C LEU A 94 -16.86 -30.92 -20.59
N ILE A 95 -18.11 -31.32 -20.84
CA ILE A 95 -18.81 -32.38 -20.09
C ILE A 95 -18.06 -33.72 -20.11
N ARG A 96 -17.31 -34.00 -21.19
CA ARG A 96 -16.55 -35.25 -21.33
C ARG A 96 -15.18 -35.22 -20.64
N ILE A 97 -14.80 -34.10 -20.03
CA ILE A 97 -13.57 -33.99 -19.25
C ILE A 97 -13.84 -34.58 -17.86
N PRO A 98 -13.03 -35.54 -17.37
CA PRO A 98 -13.23 -36.15 -16.06
C PRO A 98 -13.19 -35.11 -14.93
N ASP A 99 -14.05 -35.29 -13.91
CA ASP A 99 -14.07 -34.46 -12.70
C ASP A 99 -12.67 -34.34 -12.08
N GLY A 100 -12.29 -33.11 -11.70
CA GLY A 100 -10.95 -32.78 -11.18
C GLY A 100 -9.89 -32.46 -12.26
N ARG A 101 -10.22 -32.56 -13.56
CA ARG A 101 -9.35 -32.12 -14.68
C ARG A 101 -9.92 -30.97 -15.51
N LEU A 102 -11.00 -30.35 -15.05
CA LEU A 102 -11.53 -29.14 -15.65
C LEU A 102 -10.54 -27.99 -15.43
N PRO A 103 -10.17 -27.23 -16.49
CA PRO A 103 -9.19 -26.16 -16.38
C PRO A 103 -9.79 -25.01 -15.57
N VAL A 104 -9.36 -24.86 -14.32
CA VAL A 104 -9.72 -23.71 -13.48
C VAL A 104 -8.84 -22.52 -13.92
N PRO A 105 -9.42 -21.38 -14.34
CA PRO A 105 -8.63 -20.20 -14.68
C PRO A 105 -7.82 -19.71 -13.46
N ALA A 106 -6.56 -19.35 -13.62
CA ALA A 106 -5.65 -19.02 -12.52
C ALA A 106 -5.73 -17.57 -12.02
N ASP A 107 -6.65 -16.75 -12.56
CA ASP A 107 -6.59 -15.28 -12.50
C ASP A 107 -7.99 -14.69 -12.24
N PRO A 108 -8.20 -13.82 -11.23
CA PRO A 108 -9.52 -13.30 -10.85
C PRO A 108 -9.94 -12.15 -11.79
N ARG A 109 -10.20 -12.48 -13.05
CA ARG A 109 -10.76 -11.55 -14.05
C ARG A 109 -12.27 -11.43 -13.87
N ALA A 110 -12.89 -10.39 -14.42
CA ALA A 110 -14.32 -10.11 -14.18
C ALA A 110 -15.26 -11.23 -14.70
N GLU A 111 -14.82 -12.06 -15.64
CA GLU A 111 -15.58 -13.23 -16.14
C GLU A 111 -15.39 -14.52 -15.33
N TYR A 112 -14.53 -14.51 -14.30
CA TYR A 112 -14.10 -15.69 -13.56
C TYR A 112 -15.28 -16.47 -12.95
N GLU A 113 -16.20 -15.79 -12.28
CA GLU A 113 -17.34 -16.45 -11.62
C GLU A 113 -18.29 -17.12 -12.62
N ALA A 114 -18.59 -16.45 -13.73
CA ALA A 114 -19.47 -16.98 -14.77
C ALA A 114 -18.84 -18.19 -15.48
N VAL A 115 -17.53 -18.18 -15.70
CA VAL A 115 -16.80 -19.31 -16.29
C VAL A 115 -16.74 -20.49 -15.32
N ARG A 116 -16.58 -20.23 -14.01
CA ARG A 116 -16.62 -21.26 -12.97
C ARG A 116 -18.00 -21.93 -12.89
N GLU A 117 -19.08 -21.14 -12.91
CA GLU A 117 -20.45 -21.67 -12.95
C GLU A 117 -20.69 -22.60 -14.15
N LEU A 118 -20.14 -22.26 -15.32
CA LEU A 118 -20.23 -23.09 -16.52
C LEU A 118 -19.50 -24.44 -16.35
N LEU A 119 -18.31 -24.41 -15.74
CA LEU A 119 -17.51 -25.62 -15.49
C LEU A 119 -18.15 -26.52 -14.44
N ASP A 120 -18.68 -25.96 -13.35
CA ASP A 120 -19.38 -26.69 -12.30
C ASP A 120 -20.68 -27.33 -12.81
N LEU A 121 -21.39 -26.65 -13.73
CA LEU A 121 -22.55 -27.25 -14.39
C LEU A 121 -22.13 -28.36 -15.36
N ALA A 122 -21.04 -28.17 -16.12
CA ALA A 122 -20.54 -29.17 -17.05
C ALA A 122 -20.06 -30.45 -16.35
N GLY A 123 -19.40 -30.36 -15.19
CA GLY A 123 -18.96 -31.54 -14.41
C GLY A 123 -20.12 -32.37 -13.85
N ARG A 124 -21.28 -31.75 -13.59
CA ARG A 124 -22.48 -32.44 -13.08
C ARG A 124 -23.32 -33.13 -14.15
N LEU A 125 -23.06 -32.85 -15.43
CA LEU A 125 -23.85 -33.38 -16.55
C LEU A 125 -23.13 -34.58 -17.18
N GLY A 126 -23.87 -35.63 -17.55
CA GLY A 126 -23.30 -36.76 -18.31
C GLY A 126 -23.28 -36.54 -19.83
N ALA A 127 -24.21 -35.72 -20.33
CA ALA A 127 -24.31 -35.29 -21.72
C ALA A 127 -25.12 -33.98 -21.82
N LEU A 128 -24.99 -33.25 -22.93
CA LEU A 128 -25.76 -32.03 -23.17
C LEU A 128 -27.25 -32.39 -23.33
N PRO A 129 -28.19 -31.78 -22.60
CA PRO A 129 -29.62 -32.08 -22.71
C PRO A 129 -30.18 -31.78 -24.11
N ALA A 130 -31.14 -32.59 -24.57
CA ALA A 130 -31.70 -32.50 -25.93
C ALA A 130 -32.69 -31.33 -26.12
N ALA A 131 -33.40 -30.91 -25.05
CA ALA A 131 -34.15 -29.66 -24.88
C ALA A 131 -34.83 -29.67 -23.50
N GLY A 132 -35.10 -28.50 -22.89
CA GLY A 132 -35.78 -28.37 -21.60
C GLY A 132 -35.14 -27.33 -20.68
N ASP A 133 -35.60 -27.24 -19.43
CA ASP A 133 -35.11 -26.25 -18.45
C ASP A 133 -33.59 -26.37 -18.22
N ASP A 134 -33.06 -27.59 -18.19
CA ASP A 134 -31.61 -27.84 -18.05
C ASP A 134 -30.78 -27.26 -19.19
N GLN A 135 -31.29 -27.27 -20.44
CA GLN A 135 -30.60 -26.65 -21.58
C GLN A 135 -30.71 -25.12 -21.50
N ARG A 136 -31.83 -24.59 -20.99
CA ARG A 136 -32.05 -23.15 -20.80
C ARG A 136 -31.07 -22.57 -19.78
N THR A 137 -30.83 -23.27 -18.67
CA THR A 137 -29.83 -22.87 -17.66
C THR A 137 -28.42 -22.78 -18.24
N ILE A 138 -28.03 -23.72 -19.12
CA ILE A 138 -26.71 -23.66 -19.79
C ILE A 138 -26.63 -22.45 -20.72
N VAL A 139 -27.69 -22.18 -21.50
CA VAL A 139 -27.76 -21.01 -22.39
C VAL A 139 -27.64 -19.69 -21.61
N GLU A 140 -28.31 -19.58 -20.47
CA GLU A 140 -28.25 -18.40 -19.60
C GLU A 140 -26.85 -18.16 -19.02
N ILE A 141 -26.17 -19.22 -18.58
CA ILE A 141 -24.79 -19.13 -18.08
C ILE A 141 -23.85 -18.70 -19.22
N LEU A 142 -23.97 -19.29 -20.42
CA LEU A 142 -23.14 -18.91 -21.57
C LEU A 142 -23.34 -17.44 -21.97
N ARG A 143 -24.57 -16.91 -21.86
CA ARG A 143 -24.85 -15.48 -22.10
C ARG A 143 -24.21 -14.58 -21.04
N ARG A 144 -24.26 -14.98 -19.76
CA ARG A 144 -23.58 -14.25 -18.67
C ARG A 144 -22.06 -14.24 -18.84
N VAL A 145 -21.47 -15.38 -19.23
CA VAL A 145 -20.04 -15.47 -19.58
C VAL A 145 -19.70 -14.48 -20.69
N ARG A 146 -20.50 -14.44 -21.76
CA ARG A 146 -20.29 -13.51 -22.88
C ARG A 146 -20.39 -12.04 -22.44
N GLN A 147 -21.40 -11.70 -21.65
CA GLN A 147 -21.57 -10.34 -21.14
C GLN A 147 -20.40 -9.90 -20.25
N ALA A 148 -19.95 -10.76 -19.34
CA ALA A 148 -18.81 -10.47 -18.47
C ALA A 148 -17.50 -10.29 -19.26
N ARG A 149 -17.32 -11.07 -20.34
CA ARG A 149 -16.15 -10.95 -21.24
C ARG A 149 -16.19 -9.71 -22.14
N LEU A 150 -17.37 -9.24 -22.52
CA LEU A 150 -17.53 -7.96 -23.23
C LEU A 150 -17.30 -6.78 -22.29
N ALA A 151 -17.83 -6.83 -21.06
CA ALA A 151 -17.72 -5.75 -20.08
C ALA A 151 -16.28 -5.54 -19.58
N SER A 152 -15.50 -6.61 -19.44
CA SER A 152 -14.09 -6.55 -19.04
C SER A 152 -13.12 -6.17 -20.16
N GLY A 153 -13.60 -6.04 -21.40
CA GLY A 153 -12.74 -5.92 -22.56
C GLY A 153 -11.94 -7.18 -22.88
N ALA A 154 -12.14 -8.31 -22.18
CA ALA A 154 -11.43 -9.57 -22.44
C ALA A 154 -11.76 -10.15 -23.83
N ALA A 155 -12.99 -9.96 -24.32
CA ALA A 155 -13.39 -10.30 -25.68
C ALA A 155 -12.67 -9.41 -26.72
N GLU A 156 -12.49 -8.12 -26.43
CA GLU A 156 -11.71 -7.20 -27.27
C GLU A 156 -10.21 -7.52 -27.21
N ALA A 157 -9.66 -7.85 -26.05
CA ALA A 157 -8.26 -8.22 -25.87
C ALA A 157 -7.94 -9.56 -26.54
N ALA A 158 -8.86 -10.54 -26.49
CA ALA A 158 -8.75 -11.79 -27.23
C ALA A 158 -8.96 -11.60 -28.75
N ALA A 159 -9.81 -10.63 -29.15
CA ALA A 159 -10.02 -10.24 -30.55
C ALA A 159 -8.93 -9.30 -31.09
N ARG A 160 -8.06 -8.76 -30.23
CA ARG A 160 -6.85 -8.00 -30.61
C ARG A 160 -5.65 -8.96 -30.58
N PRO A 161 -5.30 -9.58 -31.71
CA PRO A 161 -4.00 -10.18 -31.82
C PRO A 161 -2.96 -9.04 -31.92
N ASP A 162 -1.95 -9.08 -31.07
CA ASP A 162 -0.64 -8.47 -31.37
C ASP A 162 -0.08 -8.96 -32.73
N GLY A 163 -0.67 -10.00 -33.32
CA GLY A 163 -0.41 -10.50 -34.67
C GLY A 163 -0.80 -9.57 -35.82
N LEU A 164 -1.49 -8.44 -35.59
CA LEU A 164 -1.67 -7.43 -36.65
C LEU A 164 -0.44 -6.56 -36.86
N ALA A 165 0.56 -6.58 -35.97
CA ALA A 165 1.82 -5.88 -36.20
C ALA A 165 2.53 -6.42 -37.44
N GLY A 166 2.70 -7.74 -37.53
CA GLY A 166 3.28 -8.41 -38.71
C GLY A 166 2.48 -8.16 -39.99
N LEU A 167 1.14 -8.15 -39.92
CA LEU A 167 0.30 -7.80 -41.08
C LEU A 167 0.33 -6.30 -41.41
N ARG A 168 0.37 -5.39 -40.44
CA ARG A 168 0.51 -3.94 -40.68
C ARG A 168 1.87 -3.63 -41.27
N ASP A 169 2.93 -4.28 -40.80
CA ASP A 169 4.28 -4.14 -41.33
C ASP A 169 4.36 -4.74 -42.74
N ALA A 170 3.80 -5.93 -42.95
CA ALA A 170 3.71 -6.54 -44.28
C ALA A 170 2.81 -5.74 -45.24
N TRP A 171 1.73 -5.11 -44.75
CA TRP A 171 0.83 -4.28 -45.55
C TRP A 171 1.40 -2.89 -45.81
N ALA A 172 2.11 -2.29 -44.86
CA ALA A 172 2.89 -1.06 -45.05
C ALA A 172 4.04 -1.31 -46.02
N TYR A 173 4.70 -2.47 -45.92
CA TYR A 173 5.67 -2.97 -46.88
C TYR A 173 5.05 -3.17 -48.27
N TYR A 174 3.91 -3.85 -48.38
CA TYR A 174 3.19 -4.01 -49.64
C TYR A 174 2.72 -2.66 -50.22
N ALA A 175 2.17 -1.76 -49.41
CA ALA A 175 1.77 -0.42 -49.83
C ALA A 175 2.97 0.42 -50.31
N ARG A 176 4.13 0.30 -49.64
CA ARG A 176 5.40 0.88 -50.10
C ARG A 176 5.83 0.26 -51.43
N GLU A 177 5.80 -1.06 -51.56
CA GLU A 177 6.22 -1.80 -52.76
C GLU A 177 5.24 -1.73 -53.94
N VAL A 178 3.97 -1.38 -53.73
CA VAL A 178 3.00 -1.09 -54.81
C VAL A 178 3.21 0.32 -55.34
N ASN A 179 3.62 1.25 -54.48
CA ASN A 179 3.83 2.65 -54.83
C ASN A 179 5.26 2.97 -55.33
N ALA A 180 6.26 2.10 -55.10
CA ALA A 180 7.68 2.31 -55.40
C ALA A 180 8.09 2.20 -56.90
N GLY A 181 7.25 2.58 -57.85
CA GLY A 181 7.61 2.67 -59.28
C GLY A 181 7.73 1.34 -60.05
N LYS A 182 8.27 1.37 -61.29
CA LYS A 182 8.32 0.22 -62.23
C LYS A 182 9.51 -0.73 -61.94
N PHE A 183 9.37 -2.02 -62.25
CA PHE A 183 10.37 -3.10 -62.04
C PHE A 183 11.83 -2.72 -62.36
N ARG A 184 12.09 -2.08 -63.51
CA ARG A 184 13.45 -1.66 -63.91
C ARG A 184 14.05 -0.59 -63.00
N SER A 185 13.24 0.32 -62.45
CA SER A 185 13.72 1.33 -61.50
C SER A 185 14.19 0.69 -60.18
N ARG A 186 13.60 -0.45 -59.80
CA ARG A 186 13.97 -1.20 -58.59
C ARG A 186 15.23 -2.02 -58.76
N GLN A 187 15.43 -2.63 -59.93
CA GLN A 187 16.70 -3.28 -60.28
C GLN A 187 17.87 -2.31 -60.14
N VAL A 188 17.70 -1.09 -60.66
CA VAL A 188 18.74 -0.06 -60.55
C VAL A 188 18.91 0.40 -59.10
N ALA A 189 17.83 0.57 -58.33
CA ALA A 189 17.93 0.93 -56.92
C ALA A 189 18.64 -0.12 -56.05
N HIS A 190 18.36 -1.40 -56.32
CA HIS A 190 19.03 -2.52 -55.68
C HIS A 190 20.51 -2.58 -56.03
N LEU A 191 20.87 -2.40 -57.31
CA LEU A 191 22.27 -2.30 -57.75
C LEU A 191 23.00 -1.16 -57.03
N THR A 192 22.41 0.03 -56.98
CA THR A 192 23.00 1.18 -56.27
C THR A 192 23.20 0.87 -54.79
N ASN A 193 22.22 0.25 -54.13
CA ASN A 193 22.35 -0.16 -52.72
C ASN A 193 23.45 -1.22 -52.53
N ARG A 194 23.51 -2.22 -53.41
CA ARG A 194 24.51 -3.30 -53.36
C ARG A 194 25.94 -2.77 -53.54
N TYR A 195 26.15 -1.84 -54.47
CA TYR A 195 27.47 -1.29 -54.77
C TYR A 195 27.92 -0.21 -53.77
N HIS A 196 27.00 0.56 -53.20
CA HIS A 196 27.34 1.70 -52.33
C HIS A 196 26.97 1.51 -50.85
N GLY A 197 26.27 0.43 -50.51
CA GLY A 197 25.74 0.18 -49.16
C GLY A 197 24.64 1.15 -48.73
N THR A 198 24.00 1.85 -49.67
CA THR A 198 22.92 2.80 -49.37
C THR A 198 21.93 2.89 -50.53
N ALA A 199 20.62 2.80 -50.23
CA ALA A 199 19.55 2.94 -51.22
C ALA A 199 19.58 4.32 -51.90
N PRO A 200 19.16 4.45 -53.17
CA PRO A 200 19.10 5.74 -53.87
C PRO A 200 17.94 6.63 -53.35
N GLY A 201 18.12 7.94 -53.46
CA GLY A 201 17.15 8.99 -53.14
C GLY A 201 16.69 9.77 -54.37
N LEU A 202 15.93 10.86 -54.16
CA LEU A 202 15.25 11.62 -55.21
C LEU A 202 16.20 12.16 -56.29
N GLY A 203 17.41 12.59 -55.93
CA GLY A 203 18.38 13.05 -56.92
C GLY A 203 19.08 11.94 -57.70
N GLU A 204 19.05 10.68 -57.23
CA GLU A 204 19.50 9.52 -58.02
C GLU A 204 18.40 9.00 -58.96
N GLU A 205 17.13 9.26 -58.66
CA GLU A 205 16.02 8.94 -59.56
C GLU A 205 16.12 9.67 -60.91
N GLU A 206 16.74 10.84 -60.97
CA GLU A 206 16.99 11.57 -62.22
C GLU A 206 17.92 10.79 -63.16
N ALA A 207 18.97 10.17 -62.61
CA ALA A 207 19.84 9.26 -63.36
C ALA A 207 19.06 8.01 -63.85
N PHE A 208 18.15 7.49 -63.04
CA PHE A 208 17.30 6.34 -63.43
C PHE A 208 16.31 6.71 -64.53
N ARG A 209 15.77 7.94 -64.51
CA ARG A 209 14.92 8.48 -65.56
C ARG A 209 15.71 8.63 -66.86
N ALA A 210 16.98 9.04 -66.81
CA ALA A 210 17.85 9.10 -67.97
C ALA A 210 18.08 7.70 -68.60
N TRP A 211 18.32 6.67 -67.78
CA TRP A 211 18.48 5.29 -68.27
C TRP A 211 17.19 4.74 -68.87
N SER A 212 16.05 5.01 -68.23
CA SER A 212 14.72 4.63 -68.72
C SER A 212 14.36 5.35 -70.03
N LYS A 213 14.77 6.61 -70.19
CA LYS A 213 14.58 7.41 -71.41
C LYS A 213 15.47 6.90 -72.54
N PHE A 214 16.73 6.56 -72.25
CA PHE A 214 17.64 5.90 -73.19
C PHE A 214 17.05 4.58 -73.69
N TYR A 215 16.63 3.69 -72.78
CA TYR A 215 16.04 2.40 -73.14
C TYR A 215 14.78 2.54 -74.00
N ARG A 216 13.87 3.48 -73.66
CA ARG A 216 12.63 3.72 -74.42
C ARG A 216 12.91 4.25 -75.84
N ARG A 217 13.80 5.24 -75.98
CA ARG A 217 14.12 5.88 -77.28
C ARG A 217 14.90 4.96 -78.22
N THR A 218 15.86 4.22 -77.67
CA THR A 218 16.64 3.24 -78.45
C THR A 218 15.79 2.05 -78.91
N SER A 219 14.75 1.68 -78.15
CA SER A 219 13.81 0.63 -78.57
C SER A 219 13.01 0.99 -79.82
N GLY A 220 12.61 2.25 -80.00
CA GLY A 220 11.97 2.69 -81.24
C GLY A 220 12.93 2.61 -82.44
N SER A 221 14.16 3.08 -82.25
CA SER A 221 15.19 3.11 -83.30
C SER A 221 15.68 1.72 -83.72
N LEU A 222 15.76 0.76 -82.78
CA LEU A 222 16.21 -0.61 -83.05
C LEU A 222 15.10 -1.52 -83.62
N HIS A 223 13.83 -1.14 -83.51
CA HIS A 223 12.67 -1.92 -84.00
C HIS A 223 11.93 -1.25 -85.17
N GLY A 224 12.58 -0.31 -85.89
CA GLY A 224 12.09 0.22 -87.17
C GLY A 224 11.26 1.50 -87.11
N GLY A 225 11.21 2.19 -85.97
CA GLY A 225 10.75 3.59 -85.90
C GLY A 225 11.85 4.53 -86.39
N GLY A 226 11.50 5.52 -87.22
CA GLY A 226 12.44 6.39 -87.94
C GLY A 226 13.61 6.92 -87.11
N ALA A 227 14.80 6.95 -87.73
CA ALA A 227 16.07 7.28 -87.09
C ALA A 227 16.06 8.69 -86.45
N GLU A 228 16.45 8.77 -85.18
CA GLU A 228 16.82 10.05 -84.54
C GLU A 228 18.03 10.66 -85.27
N ASP A 229 18.14 11.99 -85.31
CA ASP A 229 19.27 12.66 -85.93
C ASP A 229 20.60 12.27 -85.26
N GLU A 230 21.70 12.40 -86.01
CA GLU A 230 23.05 12.01 -85.58
C GLU A 230 23.50 12.69 -84.28
N THR A 231 23.19 13.97 -84.15
CA THR A 231 23.60 14.82 -83.03
C THR A 231 22.84 14.43 -81.76
N SER A 232 21.55 14.14 -81.90
CA SER A 232 20.66 13.63 -80.86
C SER A 232 21.10 12.25 -80.37
N THR A 233 21.52 11.35 -81.27
CA THR A 233 22.01 10.02 -80.89
C THR A 233 23.32 10.09 -80.11
N ARG A 234 24.28 10.91 -80.56
CA ARG A 234 25.55 11.12 -79.83
C ARG A 234 25.31 11.69 -78.45
N ARG A 235 24.42 12.68 -78.32
CA ARG A 235 24.05 13.29 -77.03
C ARG A 235 23.37 12.27 -76.12
N LEU A 236 22.42 11.50 -76.63
CA LEU A 236 21.70 10.47 -75.88
C LEU A 236 22.63 9.39 -75.31
N VAL A 237 23.60 8.92 -76.09
CA VAL A 237 24.60 7.93 -75.64
C VAL A 237 25.57 8.54 -74.62
N SER A 238 26.05 9.77 -74.87
CA SER A 238 26.95 10.46 -73.95
C SER A 238 26.29 10.73 -72.61
N ASP A 239 25.05 11.22 -72.62
CA ASP A 239 24.27 11.45 -71.41
C ASP A 239 24.04 10.13 -70.67
N PHE A 240 23.66 9.05 -71.36
CA PHE A 240 23.48 7.74 -70.74
C PHE A 240 24.75 7.23 -70.04
N LEU A 241 25.90 7.25 -70.74
CA LEU A 241 27.17 6.78 -70.19
C LEU A 241 27.60 7.60 -68.97
N ALA A 242 27.46 8.92 -69.02
CA ALA A 242 27.78 9.81 -67.89
C ALA A 242 26.97 9.45 -66.64
N HIS A 243 25.67 9.19 -66.77
CA HIS A 243 24.83 8.81 -65.62
C HIS A 243 25.15 7.40 -65.10
N VAL A 244 25.61 6.47 -65.96
CA VAL A 244 26.05 5.13 -65.53
C VAL A 244 27.38 5.20 -64.76
N GLU A 245 28.36 5.93 -65.27
CA GLU A 245 29.67 6.12 -64.65
C GLU A 245 29.56 6.81 -63.29
N GLN A 246 28.79 7.91 -63.22
CA GLN A 246 28.57 8.67 -61.99
C GLN A 246 27.83 7.88 -60.90
N LEU A 247 26.88 7.03 -61.29
CA LEU A 247 26.08 6.28 -60.32
C LEU A 247 26.79 5.02 -59.83
N LEU A 248 27.59 4.33 -60.66
CA LEU A 248 28.07 2.97 -60.34
C LEU A 248 29.58 2.80 -60.24
N LEU A 249 30.41 3.64 -60.85
CA LEU A 249 31.78 3.20 -61.17
C LEU A 249 32.96 4.09 -60.75
N ASP A 250 32.81 5.31 -60.20
CA ASP A 250 34.03 6.14 -60.04
C ASP A 250 34.12 7.17 -58.88
N LEU A 251 34.10 6.69 -57.63
CA LEU A 251 34.41 7.55 -56.46
C LEU A 251 35.86 8.13 -56.50
N PRO A 252 36.90 7.38 -56.92
CA PRO A 252 38.27 7.90 -57.00
C PRO A 252 38.44 9.02 -58.04
N ALA A 253 37.81 8.93 -59.22
CA ALA A 253 37.87 10.01 -60.22
C ALA A 253 37.07 11.25 -59.80
N LEU A 254 36.01 11.09 -59.00
CA LEU A 254 35.25 12.21 -58.44
C LEU A 254 35.94 12.88 -57.25
N ALA A 255 36.85 12.21 -56.55
CA ALA A 255 37.47 12.71 -55.32
C ALA A 255 38.16 14.09 -55.48
N PRO A 256 38.96 14.37 -56.55
CA PRO A 256 39.55 15.69 -56.74
C PRO A 256 38.50 16.80 -56.88
N LEU A 257 37.42 16.54 -57.63
CA LEU A 257 36.30 17.45 -57.81
C LEU A 257 35.53 17.67 -56.50
N LEU A 258 35.26 16.60 -55.75
CA LEU A 258 34.59 16.69 -54.45
C LEU A 258 35.39 17.52 -53.46
N VAL A 259 36.72 17.29 -53.38
CA VAL A 259 37.61 18.06 -52.51
C VAL A 259 37.67 19.52 -52.94
N SER A 260 37.73 19.82 -54.25
CA SER A 260 37.74 21.20 -54.74
C SER A 260 36.43 21.92 -54.44
N LEU A 261 35.28 21.28 -54.67
CA LEU A 261 33.97 21.85 -54.37
C LEU A 261 33.80 22.04 -52.85
N ALA A 262 34.04 21.00 -52.05
CA ALA A 262 33.82 21.07 -50.59
C ALA A 262 34.70 22.13 -49.90
N ARG A 263 35.95 22.32 -50.36
CA ARG A 263 36.87 23.32 -49.79
C ARG A 263 36.73 24.72 -50.39
N ASN A 264 35.91 24.91 -51.43
CA ASN A 264 35.71 26.22 -52.02
C ASN A 264 34.96 27.14 -51.02
N LYS A 265 35.57 28.27 -50.69
CA LYS A 265 34.99 29.28 -49.79
C LYS A 265 34.03 30.23 -50.52
N GLU A 266 34.20 30.41 -51.82
CA GLU A 266 33.42 31.30 -52.68
C GLU A 266 32.86 30.53 -53.89
N PRO A 267 31.88 29.64 -53.67
CA PRO A 267 31.27 28.86 -54.75
C PRO A 267 30.45 29.74 -55.69
N SER A 268 30.46 29.37 -56.98
CA SER A 268 29.68 30.00 -58.05
C SER A 268 28.43 29.19 -58.41
N ALA A 269 27.54 29.77 -59.21
CA ALA A 269 26.38 29.05 -59.76
C ALA A 269 26.78 27.83 -60.62
N ALA A 270 27.94 27.89 -61.29
CA ALA A 270 28.47 26.75 -62.04
C ALA A 270 28.89 25.61 -61.10
N ASP A 271 29.44 25.93 -59.94
CA ASP A 271 29.80 24.94 -58.92
C ASP A 271 28.55 24.32 -58.29
N GLY A 272 27.48 25.10 -58.09
CA GLY A 272 26.17 24.60 -57.64
C GLY A 272 25.57 23.59 -58.62
N ALA A 273 25.65 23.88 -59.94
CA ALA A 273 25.24 22.95 -60.98
C ALA A 273 26.12 21.67 -60.99
N ALA A 274 27.42 21.80 -60.73
CA ALA A 274 28.32 20.65 -60.61
C ALA A 274 27.94 19.75 -59.42
N VAL A 275 27.57 20.32 -58.27
CA VAL A 275 27.08 19.56 -57.11
C VAL A 275 25.75 18.86 -57.42
N ALA A 276 24.83 19.53 -58.12
CA ALA A 276 23.55 18.93 -58.52
C ALA A 276 23.72 17.70 -59.43
N ALA A 277 24.76 17.70 -60.27
CA ALA A 277 25.11 16.59 -61.16
C ALA A 277 25.81 15.40 -60.46
N ILE A 278 26.08 15.48 -59.15
CA ILE A 278 26.64 14.37 -58.38
C ILE A 278 25.52 13.42 -58.00
N HIS A 279 25.40 12.30 -58.72
CA HIS A 279 24.40 11.27 -58.46
C HIS A 279 24.91 10.10 -57.60
N GLN A 280 26.10 10.20 -57.00
CA GLN A 280 26.64 9.12 -56.16
C GLN A 280 26.35 9.36 -54.66
N PRO A 281 25.60 8.47 -53.96
CA PRO A 281 25.16 8.69 -52.58
C PRO A 281 26.30 8.93 -51.56
N ARG A 282 27.42 8.20 -51.71
CA ARG A 282 28.59 8.37 -50.83
C ARG A 282 29.31 9.69 -51.07
N ALA A 283 29.40 10.11 -52.34
CA ALA A 283 30.06 11.35 -52.74
C ALA A 283 29.29 12.57 -52.24
N ILE A 284 27.96 12.59 -52.41
CA ILE A 284 27.14 13.72 -51.98
C ILE A 284 27.09 13.85 -50.45
N ARG A 285 27.02 12.72 -49.72
CA ARG A 285 27.15 12.72 -48.25
C ARG A 285 28.52 13.23 -47.80
N TRP A 286 29.59 12.80 -48.44
CA TRP A 286 30.93 13.28 -48.13
C TRP A 286 31.07 14.78 -48.42
N PHE A 287 30.53 15.25 -49.55
CA PHE A 287 30.52 16.67 -49.90
C PHE A 287 29.84 17.49 -48.82
N PHE A 288 28.59 17.19 -48.44
CA PHE A 288 27.90 17.94 -47.39
C PHE A 288 28.58 17.80 -46.02
N ALA A 289 29.20 16.66 -45.72
CA ALA A 289 29.99 16.51 -44.51
C ALA A 289 31.27 17.38 -44.49
N ASN A 290 31.78 17.85 -45.63
CA ASN A 290 33.04 18.60 -45.74
C ASN A 290 32.91 19.99 -46.35
N ALA A 291 31.74 20.38 -46.86
CA ALA A 291 31.49 21.69 -47.46
C ALA A 291 31.69 22.81 -46.43
N VAL A 292 32.54 23.78 -46.76
CA VAL A 292 32.96 24.85 -45.84
C VAL A 292 32.25 26.19 -46.04
N SER A 293 31.72 26.46 -47.24
CA SER A 293 31.07 27.75 -47.54
C SER A 293 29.58 27.73 -47.20
N PRO A 294 29.04 28.74 -46.49
CA PRO A 294 27.60 28.84 -46.24
C PRO A 294 26.79 29.20 -47.51
N ALA A 295 27.45 29.71 -48.56
CA ALA A 295 26.80 30.09 -49.82
C ALA A 295 26.21 28.89 -50.58
N TRP A 296 26.59 27.66 -50.24
CA TRP A 296 25.98 26.46 -50.82
C TRP A 296 24.49 26.32 -50.51
N LEU A 297 23.97 27.00 -49.47
CA LEU A 297 22.55 26.98 -49.14
C LEU A 297 21.67 27.56 -50.26
N ASP A 298 22.17 28.56 -51.00
CA ASP A 298 21.42 29.22 -52.08
C ASP A 298 21.77 28.66 -53.46
N LEU A 299 22.97 28.07 -53.60
CA LEU A 299 23.52 27.64 -54.89
C LEU A 299 23.23 26.19 -55.22
N VAL A 300 23.02 25.34 -54.21
CA VAL A 300 22.68 23.93 -54.40
C VAL A 300 21.18 23.78 -54.59
N ASN A 301 20.78 22.90 -55.51
CA ASN A 301 19.38 22.57 -55.73
C ASN A 301 18.70 22.12 -54.43
N THR A 302 17.57 22.73 -54.07
CA THR A 302 16.79 22.44 -52.86
C THR A 302 16.51 20.95 -52.67
N ASN A 303 16.26 20.19 -53.74
CA ASN A 303 16.02 18.74 -53.64
C ASN A 303 17.20 17.95 -53.05
N ARG A 304 18.43 18.50 -53.09
CA ARG A 304 19.63 17.92 -52.49
C ARG A 304 19.85 18.36 -51.05
N LEU A 305 19.25 19.47 -50.65
CA LEU A 305 19.30 20.01 -49.29
C LEU A 305 18.20 19.41 -48.40
N LEU A 306 17.08 18.99 -48.99
CA LEU A 306 15.97 18.34 -48.28
C LEU A 306 16.24 16.86 -47.97
N PRO A 307 15.48 16.26 -47.04
CA PRO A 307 15.52 14.81 -46.80
C PRO A 307 15.18 13.98 -48.04
N GLU A 308 15.83 12.83 -48.16
CA GLU A 308 15.62 11.86 -49.24
C GLU A 308 15.15 10.52 -48.64
N ALA A 309 13.84 10.24 -48.66
CA ALA A 309 13.24 9.08 -48.01
C ALA A 309 13.62 8.98 -46.51
N GLY A 310 14.37 7.96 -46.10
CA GLY A 310 14.79 7.74 -44.70
C GLY A 310 16.13 8.36 -44.30
N ARG A 311 16.72 9.23 -45.14
CA ARG A 311 18.03 9.83 -44.89
C ARG A 311 18.04 11.33 -45.14
N TRP A 312 19.03 12.03 -44.58
CA TRP A 312 19.24 13.45 -44.83
C TRP A 312 20.73 13.79 -45.00
N PRO A 313 21.28 13.64 -46.23
CA PRO A 313 22.71 13.82 -46.49
C PRO A 313 23.24 15.23 -46.17
N ALA A 314 22.40 16.25 -46.36
CA ALA A 314 22.74 17.65 -46.11
C ALA A 314 22.68 18.06 -44.62
N GLN A 315 22.17 17.19 -43.72
CA GLN A 315 22.01 17.50 -42.31
C GLN A 315 23.30 18.03 -41.65
N PRO A 316 24.49 17.41 -41.81
CA PRO A 316 25.73 17.91 -41.19
C PRO A 316 26.19 19.26 -41.74
N TYR A 317 25.84 19.57 -43.00
CA TYR A 317 26.12 20.88 -43.58
C TYR A 317 25.22 21.94 -42.95
N LEU A 318 23.91 21.70 -42.88
CA LEU A 318 22.94 22.62 -42.27
C LEU A 318 23.25 22.86 -40.78
N GLU A 319 23.67 21.83 -40.06
CA GLU A 319 24.13 21.96 -38.67
C GLU A 319 25.33 22.92 -38.58
N ARG A 320 26.37 22.75 -39.41
CA ARG A 320 27.51 23.68 -39.42
C ARG A 320 27.15 25.09 -39.86
N VAL A 321 26.27 25.25 -40.84
CA VAL A 321 25.81 26.59 -41.25
C VAL A 321 25.01 27.23 -40.13
N ALA A 322 24.20 26.46 -39.39
CA ALA A 322 23.46 26.96 -38.24
C ALA A 322 24.39 27.47 -37.12
N GLN A 323 25.56 26.85 -36.91
CA GLN A 323 26.55 27.35 -35.94
C GLN A 323 27.04 28.77 -36.25
N ALA A 324 27.12 29.14 -37.52
CA ALA A 324 27.62 30.45 -37.95
C ALA A 324 26.50 31.44 -38.31
N TYR A 325 25.36 30.94 -38.81
CA TYR A 325 24.24 31.71 -39.35
C TYR A 325 22.88 31.08 -38.96
N PRO A 326 22.53 31.04 -37.66
CA PRO A 326 21.35 30.31 -37.17
C PRO A 326 20.02 30.83 -37.75
N GLN A 327 19.85 32.15 -37.84
CA GLN A 327 18.62 32.76 -38.39
C GLN A 327 18.38 32.40 -39.85
N ARG A 328 19.45 32.34 -40.64
CA ARG A 328 19.36 31.99 -42.07
C ARG A 328 18.92 30.54 -42.27
N VAL A 329 19.41 29.62 -41.43
CA VAL A 329 18.98 28.22 -41.48
C VAL A 329 17.54 28.08 -40.96
N LEU A 330 17.16 28.84 -39.94
CA LEU A 330 15.80 28.85 -39.40
C LEU A 330 14.76 29.31 -40.45
N GLU A 331 15.03 30.40 -41.16
CA GLU A 331 14.20 30.89 -42.28
C GLU A 331 14.05 29.80 -43.35
N TRP A 332 15.17 29.17 -43.73
CA TRP A 332 15.17 28.08 -44.70
C TRP A 332 14.34 26.87 -44.22
N LEU A 333 14.45 26.47 -42.95
CA LEU A 333 13.64 25.38 -42.38
C LEU A 333 12.15 25.72 -42.40
N GLY A 334 11.79 26.97 -42.06
CA GLY A 334 10.41 27.45 -42.09
C GLY A 334 9.78 27.39 -43.49
N GLU A 335 10.51 27.80 -44.52
CA GLU A 335 10.07 27.72 -45.92
C GLU A 335 9.84 26.27 -46.39
N HIS A 336 10.56 25.30 -45.82
CA HIS A 336 10.58 23.91 -46.26
C HIS A 336 9.96 22.93 -45.25
N ARG A 337 9.17 23.43 -44.29
CA ARG A 337 8.59 22.64 -43.19
C ARG A 337 7.82 21.39 -43.65
N ALA A 338 7.14 21.47 -44.80
CA ALA A 338 6.39 20.36 -45.38
C ALA A 338 7.27 19.14 -45.74
N ALA A 339 8.57 19.33 -45.95
CA ALA A 339 9.50 18.24 -46.20
C ALA A 339 9.81 17.40 -44.96
N PHE A 340 9.39 17.86 -43.77
CA PHE A 340 9.60 17.19 -42.47
C PHE A 340 8.29 16.65 -41.85
N THR A 341 7.16 16.76 -42.56
CA THR A 341 5.89 16.15 -42.14
C THR A 341 5.81 14.72 -42.68
N SER A 342 5.66 13.71 -41.81
CA SER A 342 5.59 12.26 -42.15
C SER A 342 6.88 11.61 -42.68
N VAL A 343 8.02 11.91 -42.06
CA VAL A 343 9.35 11.39 -42.46
C VAL A 343 9.90 10.39 -41.44
N ASP A 344 10.81 9.54 -41.88
CA ASP A 344 11.51 8.55 -41.05
C ASP A 344 12.10 9.19 -39.76
N PRO A 345 12.02 8.49 -38.61
CA PRO A 345 12.56 8.97 -37.34
C PRO A 345 14.02 9.43 -37.40
N ALA A 346 14.86 8.81 -38.24
CA ALA A 346 16.26 9.20 -38.38
C ALA A 346 16.42 10.62 -38.96
N VAL A 347 15.51 11.05 -39.83
CA VAL A 347 15.49 12.41 -40.40
C VAL A 347 15.05 13.41 -39.33
N LEU A 348 14.00 13.09 -38.57
CA LEU A 348 13.50 13.95 -37.50
C LEU A 348 14.53 14.11 -36.37
N ALA A 349 15.27 13.06 -36.02
CA ALA A 349 16.41 13.15 -35.11
C ALA A 349 17.52 14.08 -35.65
N GLY A 350 17.74 14.07 -36.98
CA GLY A 350 18.63 15.02 -37.65
C GLY A 350 18.14 16.47 -37.57
N LEU A 351 16.83 16.68 -37.66
CA LEU A 351 16.20 18.01 -37.52
C LEU A 351 16.37 18.55 -36.10
N LEU A 352 16.20 17.70 -35.09
CA LEU A 352 16.44 18.08 -33.68
C LEU A 352 17.89 18.49 -33.42
N ARG A 353 18.89 17.86 -34.08
CA ARG A 353 20.30 18.30 -33.98
C ARG A 353 20.53 19.68 -34.59
N VAL A 354 19.95 19.95 -35.76
CA VAL A 354 20.03 21.28 -36.40
C VAL A 354 19.30 22.32 -35.52
N ALA A 355 18.12 21.98 -35.00
CA ALA A 355 17.37 22.84 -34.08
C ALA A 355 18.15 23.14 -32.79
N GLY A 356 18.80 22.14 -32.19
CA GLY A 356 19.64 22.33 -31.00
C GLY A 356 20.83 23.26 -31.26
N THR A 357 21.37 23.25 -32.49
CA THR A 357 22.41 24.18 -32.89
C THR A 357 21.91 25.62 -33.09
N ILE A 358 20.64 25.78 -33.48
CA ILE A 358 20.00 27.11 -33.65
C ILE A 358 19.64 27.73 -32.30
N GLY A 359 19.32 26.91 -31.28
CA GLY A 359 18.88 27.38 -29.96
C GLY A 359 17.37 27.61 -29.87
N GLY A 360 16.92 28.43 -28.92
CA GLY A 360 15.49 28.58 -28.58
C GLY A 360 14.62 29.11 -29.72
N ALA A 361 15.18 29.87 -30.66
CA ALA A 361 14.48 30.35 -31.85
C ALA A 361 13.92 29.22 -32.75
N SER A 362 14.42 27.99 -32.60
CA SER A 362 13.93 26.81 -33.33
C SER A 362 12.68 26.15 -32.73
N ALA A 363 12.23 26.58 -31.54
CA ALA A 363 11.11 25.98 -30.83
C ALA A 363 9.80 25.83 -31.66
N PRO A 364 9.41 26.79 -32.53
CA PRO A 364 8.23 26.62 -33.39
C PRO A 364 8.34 25.46 -34.38
N GLU A 365 9.55 25.18 -34.88
CA GLU A 365 9.82 24.06 -35.80
C GLU A 365 9.75 22.73 -35.05
N VAL A 366 10.39 22.64 -33.88
CA VAL A 366 10.34 21.45 -33.01
C VAL A 366 8.92 21.16 -32.55
N ARG A 367 8.15 22.20 -32.20
CA ARG A 367 6.73 22.08 -31.84
C ARG A 367 5.89 21.46 -32.96
N THR A 368 6.20 21.76 -34.22
CA THR A 368 5.47 21.19 -35.36
C THR A 368 5.77 19.69 -35.52
N VAL A 369 6.99 19.26 -35.19
CA VAL A 369 7.41 17.85 -35.22
C VAL A 369 6.70 17.04 -34.13
N VAL A 370 6.73 17.50 -32.88
CA VAL A 370 6.10 16.80 -31.74
C VAL A 370 4.57 16.84 -31.76
N ARG A 371 3.96 17.59 -32.69
CA ARG A 371 2.51 17.58 -32.95
C ARG A 371 2.01 16.33 -33.66
N GLN A 372 2.90 15.58 -34.29
CA GLN A 372 2.57 14.34 -35.00
C GLN A 372 2.49 13.17 -34.01
N ASP A 373 1.48 12.32 -34.15
CA ASP A 373 1.26 11.17 -33.27
C ASP A 373 2.43 10.17 -33.34
N GLY A 374 2.85 9.62 -32.19
CA GLY A 374 3.97 8.67 -32.08
C GLY A 374 5.39 9.28 -32.16
N THR A 375 5.52 10.58 -32.47
CA THR A 375 6.84 11.22 -32.61
C THR A 375 7.56 11.40 -31.28
N VAL A 376 6.85 11.76 -30.20
CA VAL A 376 7.46 11.94 -28.87
C VAL A 376 8.04 10.62 -28.36
N GLU A 377 7.30 9.52 -28.52
CA GLU A 377 7.75 8.18 -28.18
C GLU A 377 9.03 7.81 -28.93
N THR A 378 9.06 8.04 -30.24
CA THR A 378 10.18 7.63 -31.09
C THR A 378 11.44 8.49 -30.87
N LEU A 379 11.28 9.77 -30.54
CA LEU A 379 12.36 10.76 -30.44
C LEU A 379 12.63 11.26 -29.02
N TRP A 380 12.06 10.58 -28.02
CA TRP A 380 12.09 10.97 -26.61
C TRP A 380 13.47 11.49 -26.17
N ARG A 381 14.51 10.68 -26.33
CA ARG A 381 15.87 11.00 -25.88
C ARG A 381 16.43 12.26 -26.55
N GLN A 382 16.18 12.44 -27.84
CA GLN A 382 16.66 13.61 -28.59
C GLN A 382 15.89 14.87 -28.19
N LEU A 383 14.60 14.75 -27.88
CA LEU A 383 13.79 15.86 -27.38
C LEU A 383 14.23 16.29 -25.98
N VAL A 384 14.55 15.34 -25.08
CA VAL A 384 15.12 15.65 -23.75
C VAL A 384 16.42 16.43 -23.88
N VAL A 385 17.34 15.97 -24.72
CA VAL A 385 18.62 16.65 -24.94
C VAL A 385 18.39 18.06 -25.49
N TRP A 386 17.52 18.23 -26.49
CA TRP A 386 17.18 19.55 -27.03
C TRP A 386 16.60 20.49 -25.98
N LEU A 387 15.69 20.01 -25.12
CA LEU A 387 15.10 20.83 -24.05
C LEU A 387 16.16 21.36 -23.08
N VAL A 388 17.14 20.52 -22.73
CA VAL A 388 18.25 20.88 -21.84
C VAL A 388 19.21 21.85 -22.51
N ASP A 389 19.54 21.62 -23.79
CA ASP A 389 20.51 22.43 -24.55
C ASP A 389 20.03 23.87 -24.81
N VAL A 390 18.71 24.12 -24.84
CA VAL A 390 18.17 25.47 -25.00
C VAL A 390 18.39 26.32 -23.72
N PRO A 391 19.14 27.44 -23.80
CA PRO A 391 19.40 28.31 -22.67
C PRO A 391 18.13 28.88 -22.03
N ALA A 392 18.13 29.05 -20.70
CA ALA A 392 16.94 29.45 -19.94
C ALA A 392 16.37 30.83 -20.31
N ASP A 393 17.15 31.71 -20.94
CA ASP A 393 16.75 33.01 -21.47
C ASP A 393 16.15 32.97 -22.87
N GLU A 394 16.30 31.86 -23.58
CA GLU A 394 15.71 31.63 -24.90
C GLU A 394 14.45 30.74 -24.86
N ARG A 395 14.01 30.31 -23.67
CA ARG A 395 12.83 29.45 -23.49
C ARG A 395 11.53 30.27 -23.57
N ASP A 396 10.88 30.20 -24.72
CA ASP A 396 9.61 30.87 -25.00
C ASP A 396 8.38 29.97 -24.80
N VAL A 397 7.20 30.44 -25.22
CA VAL A 397 5.94 29.68 -25.13
C VAL A 397 5.97 28.40 -25.97
N ASP A 398 6.65 28.41 -27.12
CA ASP A 398 6.74 27.23 -27.98
C ASP A 398 7.64 26.16 -27.35
N TRP A 399 8.73 26.56 -26.69
CA TRP A 399 9.59 25.66 -25.90
C TRP A 399 8.79 25.00 -24.76
N VAL A 400 7.99 25.78 -24.02
CA VAL A 400 7.14 25.27 -22.93
C VAL A 400 6.15 24.22 -23.43
N GLU A 401 5.58 24.40 -24.63
CA GLU A 401 4.64 23.43 -25.20
C GLU A 401 5.29 22.14 -25.68
N VAL A 402 6.57 22.19 -26.09
CA VAL A 402 7.36 20.98 -26.36
C VAL A 402 7.65 20.27 -25.04
N ALA A 403 8.14 20.99 -24.02
CA ALA A 403 8.43 20.44 -22.69
C ALA A 403 7.20 19.77 -22.06
N LYS A 404 6.03 20.40 -22.17
CA LYS A 404 4.75 19.84 -21.71
C LYS A 404 4.45 18.49 -22.35
N ARG A 405 4.57 18.35 -23.68
CA ARG A 405 4.29 17.09 -24.39
C ARG A 405 5.25 15.98 -24.00
N VAL A 406 6.52 16.34 -23.83
CA VAL A 406 7.58 15.46 -23.34
C VAL A 406 7.22 14.97 -21.93
N LEU A 407 6.93 15.86 -20.99
CA LEU A 407 6.55 15.51 -19.62
C LEU A 407 5.28 14.64 -19.55
N LEU A 408 4.26 14.91 -20.37
CA LEU A 408 3.05 14.09 -20.45
C LEU A 408 3.36 12.66 -20.93
N TYR A 409 4.26 12.51 -21.90
CA TYR A 409 4.69 11.19 -22.36
C TYR A 409 5.39 10.39 -21.25
N VAL A 410 6.21 11.04 -20.39
CA VAL A 410 6.85 10.38 -19.24
C VAL A 410 5.83 9.92 -18.22
N VAL A 411 4.81 10.73 -17.94
CA VAL A 411 3.72 10.36 -17.05
C VAL A 411 3.00 9.11 -17.54
N ASP A 412 2.78 8.99 -18.85
CA ASP A 412 2.17 7.81 -19.46
C ASP A 412 3.11 6.58 -19.49
N HIS A 413 4.43 6.76 -19.32
CA HIS A 413 5.45 5.71 -19.42
C HIS A 413 6.52 5.81 -18.31
N PRO A 414 6.16 5.68 -17.01
CA PRO A 414 7.00 6.08 -15.89
C PRO A 414 8.21 5.17 -15.61
N ALA A 415 8.32 4.02 -16.28
CA ALA A 415 9.32 2.98 -15.98
C ALA A 415 10.78 3.50 -16.06
N GLY A 416 11.33 3.90 -14.90
CA GLY A 416 12.74 4.26 -14.71
C GLY A 416 13.14 5.69 -15.12
N GLN A 417 12.19 6.61 -15.32
CA GLN A 417 12.46 7.96 -15.88
C GLN A 417 12.27 9.11 -14.86
N TYR A 418 12.28 8.80 -13.56
CA TYR A 418 11.91 9.74 -12.50
C TYR A 418 12.91 10.89 -12.31
N TRP A 419 14.21 10.63 -12.53
CA TRP A 419 15.24 11.66 -12.43
C TRP A 419 15.15 12.66 -13.59
N GLU A 420 14.95 12.19 -14.84
CA GLU A 420 14.72 13.08 -15.99
C GLU A 420 13.45 13.89 -15.80
N PHE A 421 12.40 13.26 -15.29
CA PHE A 421 11.12 13.91 -15.01
C PHE A 421 11.27 15.05 -14.00
N GLN A 422 11.95 14.81 -12.87
CA GLN A 422 12.21 15.83 -11.85
C GLN A 422 13.08 16.98 -12.38
N ALA A 423 14.14 16.66 -13.15
CA ALA A 423 15.01 17.66 -13.75
C ALA A 423 14.25 18.54 -14.75
N GLN A 424 13.43 17.95 -15.62
CA GLN A 424 12.63 18.67 -16.61
C GLN A 424 11.55 19.56 -15.98
N LEU A 425 10.89 19.11 -14.91
CA LEU A 425 9.95 19.93 -14.15
C LEU A 425 10.64 21.14 -13.50
N THR A 426 11.86 20.95 -13.00
CA THR A 426 12.69 22.03 -12.47
C THR A 426 13.07 23.03 -13.57
N ASP A 427 13.44 22.53 -14.76
CA ASP A 427 13.77 23.37 -15.91
C ASP A 427 12.57 24.13 -16.47
N LEU A 428 11.38 23.55 -16.39
CA LEU A 428 10.11 24.20 -16.70
C LEU A 428 9.82 25.35 -15.71
N GLN A 429 10.07 25.16 -14.42
CA GLN A 429 9.96 26.23 -13.41
C GLN A 429 10.96 27.37 -13.68
N ARG A 430 12.21 27.05 -14.01
CA ARG A 430 13.26 28.04 -14.36
C ARG A 430 12.93 28.85 -15.61
N ALA A 431 12.14 28.30 -16.55
CA ALA A 431 11.68 29.03 -17.72
C ALA A 431 10.69 30.16 -17.36
N ALA A 432 9.98 30.08 -16.24
CA ALA A 432 9.09 31.14 -15.75
C ALA A 432 9.80 32.11 -14.80
N TYR A 433 10.66 31.60 -13.90
CA TYR A 433 11.37 32.40 -12.90
C TYR A 433 12.88 32.08 -12.96
N GLY A 434 13.64 32.99 -13.55
CA GLY A 434 15.09 32.89 -13.67
C GLY A 434 15.82 33.58 -12.50
N PRO A 435 17.16 33.59 -12.51
CA PRO A 435 17.96 34.29 -11.49
C PRO A 435 17.66 35.80 -11.40
N ASP A 436 17.21 36.40 -12.49
CA ASP A 436 16.85 37.83 -12.58
C ASP A 436 15.37 38.11 -12.23
N GLY A 437 14.59 37.10 -11.83
CA GLY A 437 13.17 37.21 -11.48
C GLY A 437 12.21 36.66 -12.55
N ALA A 438 10.96 37.14 -12.54
CA ALA A 438 9.91 36.66 -13.43
C ALA A 438 10.18 36.99 -14.91
N ARG A 439 9.98 36.01 -15.79
CA ARG A 439 10.01 36.16 -17.25
C ARG A 439 8.73 36.81 -17.77
N GLU A 440 8.60 36.90 -19.09
CA GLU A 440 7.40 37.42 -19.74
C GLU A 440 6.13 36.73 -19.23
N THR A 441 5.08 37.52 -18.98
CA THR A 441 3.80 37.04 -18.43
C THR A 441 3.18 35.90 -19.26
N ALA A 442 3.42 35.90 -20.58
CA ALA A 442 2.96 34.82 -21.47
C ALA A 442 3.65 33.49 -21.17
N VAL A 443 4.97 33.49 -20.94
CA VAL A 443 5.76 32.32 -20.58
C VAL A 443 5.37 31.81 -19.19
N VAL A 444 5.24 32.69 -18.20
CA VAL A 444 4.80 32.31 -16.84
C VAL A 444 3.42 31.64 -16.88
N ARG A 445 2.48 32.17 -17.67
CA ARG A 445 1.15 31.57 -17.85
C ARG A 445 1.22 30.21 -18.55
N ALA A 446 2.06 30.07 -19.57
CA ALA A 446 2.27 28.81 -20.28
C ALA A 446 2.86 27.74 -19.35
N VAL A 447 3.87 28.09 -18.55
CA VAL A 447 4.49 27.21 -17.56
C VAL A 447 3.47 26.74 -16.52
N ARG A 448 2.64 27.66 -15.98
CA ARG A 448 1.57 27.28 -15.04
C ARG A 448 0.59 26.29 -15.67
N GLY A 449 0.16 26.55 -16.90
CA GLY A 449 -0.74 25.65 -17.64
C GLY A 449 -0.11 24.29 -17.96
N ALA A 450 1.19 24.24 -18.23
CA ALA A 450 1.94 23.00 -18.43
C ALA A 450 2.08 22.20 -17.13
N MET A 451 2.44 22.86 -16.01
CA MET A 451 2.56 22.24 -14.69
C MET A 451 1.23 21.62 -14.25
N ASN A 452 0.11 22.35 -14.41
CA ASN A 452 -1.22 21.82 -14.10
C ASN A 452 -1.55 20.59 -14.96
N ALA A 453 -1.34 20.66 -16.28
CA ALA A 453 -1.64 19.53 -17.16
C ALA A 453 -0.81 18.27 -16.85
N VAL A 454 0.47 18.42 -16.47
CA VAL A 454 1.33 17.30 -16.08
C VAL A 454 0.87 16.68 -14.76
N VAL A 455 0.52 17.51 -13.77
CA VAL A 455 -0.06 17.02 -12.51
C VAL A 455 -1.41 16.34 -12.75
N ASP A 456 -2.27 16.90 -13.59
CA ASP A 456 -3.58 16.32 -13.92
C ASP A 456 -3.41 14.95 -14.58
N ALA A 457 -2.48 14.82 -15.53
CA ALA A 457 -2.18 13.53 -16.14
C ALA A 457 -1.64 12.52 -15.11
N ALA A 458 -0.73 12.95 -14.22
CA ALA A 458 -0.12 12.08 -13.23
C ALA A 458 -1.14 11.58 -12.21
N VAL A 459 -1.99 12.48 -11.69
CA VAL A 459 -3.00 12.15 -10.68
C VAL A 459 -4.13 11.27 -11.24
N ASN A 460 -4.43 11.35 -12.54
CA ASN A 460 -5.47 10.52 -13.17
C ASN A 460 -5.04 9.06 -13.45
N SER A 461 -3.79 8.69 -13.17
CA SER A 461 -3.30 7.31 -13.26
C SER A 461 -3.54 6.55 -11.94
N GLU A 462 -4.38 5.51 -11.94
CA GLU A 462 -4.71 4.70 -10.75
C GLU A 462 -3.47 4.11 -10.05
N ALA A 463 -2.46 3.67 -10.82
CA ALA A 463 -1.23 3.09 -10.28
C ALA A 463 -0.37 4.12 -9.51
N GLU A 464 -0.47 5.40 -9.87
CA GLU A 464 0.34 6.48 -9.32
C GLU A 464 -0.35 7.23 -8.16
N GLN A 465 -1.68 7.09 -8.00
CA GLN A 465 -2.44 7.63 -6.86
C GLN A 465 -1.98 7.02 -5.52
N ALA A 466 -1.58 5.75 -5.53
CA ALA A 466 -1.01 5.08 -4.35
C ALA A 466 0.21 5.81 -3.78
N GLY A 467 1.01 6.47 -4.63
CA GLY A 467 2.17 7.26 -4.22
C GLY A 467 1.81 8.47 -3.34
N LEU A 468 0.71 9.17 -3.64
CA LEU A 468 0.22 10.25 -2.78
C LEU A 468 -0.33 9.72 -1.46
N ASP A 469 -0.96 8.55 -1.50
CA ASP A 469 -1.51 7.89 -0.32
C ASP A 469 -0.40 7.36 0.63
N MET A 470 0.80 7.09 0.10
CA MET A 470 1.97 6.71 0.90
C MET A 470 2.68 7.90 1.55
N ALA A 471 2.51 9.12 1.03
CA ALA A 471 3.14 10.32 1.56
C ALA A 471 2.34 10.86 2.76
N ASP A 472 2.97 10.92 3.93
CA ASP A 472 2.37 11.53 5.12
C ASP A 472 2.43 13.07 5.09
N ASP A 473 3.49 13.64 4.50
CA ASP A 473 3.62 15.08 4.30
C ASP A 473 4.06 15.39 2.86
N LEU A 474 3.17 16.01 2.08
CA LEU A 474 3.44 16.41 0.69
C LEU A 474 4.47 17.56 0.61
N ARG A 475 4.79 18.22 1.73
CA ARG A 475 5.82 19.26 1.79
C ARG A 475 7.24 18.68 1.81
N GLN A 476 7.38 17.40 2.13
CA GLN A 476 8.70 16.77 2.14
C GLN A 476 9.32 16.77 0.75
N ALA A 477 10.62 17.05 0.70
CA ALA A 477 11.36 16.98 -0.55
C ALA A 477 11.32 15.55 -1.09
N VAL A 478 11.02 15.41 -2.38
CA VAL A 478 11.07 14.14 -3.09
C VAL A 478 12.38 14.10 -3.85
N SER A 479 13.22 13.10 -3.59
CA SER A 479 14.40 12.81 -4.40
C SER A 479 14.08 11.66 -5.35
N ALA A 480 14.52 11.75 -6.61
CA ALA A 480 14.48 10.63 -7.54
C ALA A 480 15.24 9.40 -7.01
N ASP A 481 16.24 9.63 -6.14
CA ASP A 481 17.03 8.57 -5.47
C ASP A 481 16.39 8.09 -4.14
N GLY A 482 15.24 8.66 -3.75
CA GLY A 482 14.51 8.29 -2.54
C GLY A 482 13.62 7.06 -2.76
N PHE A 483 13.29 6.34 -1.70
CA PHE A 483 12.31 5.23 -1.73
C PHE A 483 10.89 5.79 -1.99
N GLY A 484 10.18 5.28 -2.99
CA GLY A 484 8.83 5.70 -3.38
C GLY A 484 8.71 6.89 -4.31
N PRO A 485 9.58 7.07 -5.34
CA PRO A 485 9.41 8.12 -6.31
C PRO A 485 8.29 7.71 -7.26
N SER A 486 7.11 8.28 -7.05
CA SER A 486 6.00 8.19 -8.00
C SER A 486 6.03 9.45 -8.87
N ALA A 487 5.70 9.32 -10.17
CA ALA A 487 5.58 10.47 -11.07
C ALA A 487 4.59 11.50 -10.49
N THR A 488 3.53 11.03 -9.84
CA THR A 488 2.56 11.90 -9.17
C THR A 488 3.16 12.68 -7.99
N ARG A 489 3.96 12.04 -7.11
CA ARG A 489 4.63 12.75 -6.01
C ARG A 489 5.60 13.81 -6.52
N ILE A 490 6.39 13.49 -7.55
CA ILE A 490 7.36 14.41 -8.15
C ILE A 490 6.63 15.60 -8.80
N ALA A 491 5.56 15.35 -9.57
CA ALA A 491 4.78 16.39 -10.21
C ALA A 491 4.09 17.32 -9.18
N VAL A 492 3.48 16.73 -8.14
CA VAL A 492 2.83 17.50 -7.06
C VAL A 492 3.83 18.35 -6.29
N ARG A 493 5.01 17.79 -5.95
CA ARG A 493 6.09 18.53 -5.29
C ARG A 493 6.57 19.70 -6.17
N ALA A 494 6.80 19.47 -7.46
CA ALA A 494 7.19 20.52 -8.40
C ALA A 494 6.14 21.64 -8.52
N ARG A 495 4.84 21.30 -8.50
CA ARG A 495 3.75 22.29 -8.45
C ARG A 495 3.78 23.11 -7.16
N LEU A 496 3.99 22.47 -6.01
CA LEU A 496 4.13 23.15 -4.71
C LEU A 496 5.33 24.10 -4.71
N ASP A 497 6.48 23.64 -5.22
CA ASP A 497 7.69 24.44 -5.38
C ASP A 497 7.47 25.66 -6.28
N PHE A 498 6.81 25.46 -7.42
CA PHE A 498 6.46 26.55 -8.33
C PHE A 498 5.54 27.57 -7.65
N ALA A 499 4.46 27.12 -7.01
CA ALA A 499 3.53 27.99 -6.30
C ALA A 499 4.19 28.72 -5.11
N ARG A 500 5.16 28.11 -4.44
CA ARG A 500 5.97 28.76 -3.41
C ARG A 500 6.84 29.86 -4.01
N THR A 501 7.48 29.64 -5.15
CA THR A 501 8.22 30.67 -5.89
C THR A 501 7.29 31.82 -6.31
N GLU A 502 6.12 31.53 -6.84
CA GLU A 502 5.13 32.57 -7.20
C GLU A 502 4.70 33.41 -5.99
N PHE A 503 4.53 32.80 -4.81
CA PHE A 503 4.25 33.51 -3.57
C PHE A 503 5.39 34.45 -3.16
N GLN A 504 6.65 34.00 -3.25
CA GLN A 504 7.83 34.82 -2.96
C GLN A 504 7.93 36.05 -3.89
N HIS A 505 7.35 35.95 -5.10
CA HIS A 505 7.25 37.05 -6.07
C HIS A 505 5.91 37.83 -5.99
N GLY A 506 5.08 37.61 -4.97
CA GLY A 506 3.88 38.40 -4.70
C GLY A 506 2.64 38.04 -5.54
N VAL A 507 2.62 36.87 -6.20
CA VAL A 507 1.43 36.39 -6.93
C VAL A 507 0.34 35.99 -5.93
N THR A 508 -0.94 36.31 -6.18
CA THR A 508 -2.04 36.05 -5.24
C THR A 508 -2.43 34.56 -5.14
N LEU A 509 -3.01 34.12 -4.01
CA LEU A 509 -3.42 32.72 -3.81
C LEU A 509 -4.35 32.21 -4.94
N ALA A 510 -5.32 33.03 -5.35
CA ALA A 510 -6.25 32.70 -6.42
C ALA A 510 -5.56 32.51 -7.79
N GLN A 511 -4.48 33.26 -8.06
CA GLN A 511 -3.72 33.13 -9.31
C GLN A 511 -2.81 31.89 -9.32
N ARG A 512 -2.19 31.55 -8.19
CA ARG A 512 -1.32 30.38 -8.05
C ARG A 512 -2.08 29.06 -8.11
N THR A 513 -3.27 29.05 -7.53
CA THR A 513 -4.18 27.89 -7.49
C THR A 513 -5.12 27.83 -8.69
N ALA A 514 -5.03 28.78 -9.62
CA ALA A 514 -5.87 28.82 -10.81
C ALA A 514 -5.65 27.58 -11.68
N GLY A 515 -6.73 26.85 -11.95
CA GLY A 515 -6.71 25.64 -12.78
C GLY A 515 -6.07 24.44 -12.09
N TRP A 516 -5.93 24.46 -10.76
CA TRP A 516 -5.79 23.21 -10.03
C TRP A 516 -7.10 22.43 -10.20
N PRO A 517 -7.02 21.15 -10.56
CA PRO A 517 -8.20 20.36 -10.92
C PRO A 517 -9.18 20.27 -9.75
N ASP A 518 -10.48 20.35 -10.06
CA ASP A 518 -11.51 19.66 -9.28
C ASP A 518 -11.33 18.17 -9.56
N LEU A 519 -10.36 17.52 -8.90
CA LEU A 519 -10.03 16.12 -9.14
C LEU A 519 -11.30 15.25 -9.04
N PRO A 520 -11.58 14.37 -10.02
CA PRO A 520 -12.79 13.57 -9.99
C PRO A 520 -12.75 12.54 -8.85
N GLY A 521 -13.69 12.66 -7.91
CA GLY A 521 -13.82 11.82 -6.70
C GLY A 521 -14.05 12.67 -5.44
N PRO A 522 -14.41 12.08 -4.28
CA PRO A 522 -14.39 12.85 -3.03
C PRO A 522 -12.99 13.47 -2.87
N SER A 523 -12.96 14.77 -2.62
CA SER A 523 -11.90 15.77 -2.89
C SER A 523 -10.52 15.57 -2.21
N ARG A 524 -10.16 14.35 -1.78
CA ARG A 524 -9.09 14.12 -0.81
C ARG A 524 -7.69 14.59 -1.23
N TRP A 525 -7.26 14.37 -2.48
CA TRP A 525 -5.91 14.77 -2.89
C TRP A 525 -5.79 16.25 -3.23
N ALA A 526 -6.85 16.84 -3.80
CA ALA A 526 -6.89 18.28 -4.08
C ALA A 526 -6.80 19.06 -2.76
N ASP A 527 -7.52 18.57 -1.75
CA ASP A 527 -7.54 19.14 -0.41
C ASP A 527 -6.16 19.02 0.27
N ARG A 528 -5.49 17.88 0.15
CA ARG A 528 -4.12 17.69 0.67
C ARG A 528 -3.08 18.58 -0.03
N VAL A 529 -3.12 18.70 -1.36
CA VAL A 529 -2.17 19.59 -2.05
C VAL A 529 -2.44 21.06 -1.71
N LEU A 530 -3.70 21.47 -1.57
CA LEU A 530 -4.04 22.81 -1.09
C LEU A 530 -3.58 23.03 0.35
N ALA A 531 -3.75 22.05 1.24
CA ALA A 531 -3.25 22.11 2.61
C ALA A 531 -1.72 22.31 2.65
N ALA A 532 -0.98 21.50 1.91
CA ALA A 532 0.48 21.61 1.80
C ALA A 532 0.91 22.98 1.26
N HIS A 533 0.21 23.51 0.24
CA HIS A 533 0.50 24.84 -0.30
C HIS A 533 0.25 25.96 0.71
N LEU A 534 -0.89 25.91 1.42
CA LEU A 534 -1.21 26.90 2.45
C LEU A 534 -0.16 26.87 3.56
N LEU A 535 0.31 25.69 3.97
CA LEU A 535 1.38 25.54 4.97
C LEU A 535 2.74 26.09 4.52
N GLU A 536 3.09 25.99 3.23
CA GLU A 536 4.34 26.58 2.69
C GLU A 536 4.25 28.08 2.41
N THR A 537 3.03 28.62 2.30
CA THR A 537 2.76 30.03 1.97
C THR A 537 2.05 30.76 3.11
N VAL A 538 2.31 30.30 4.32
CA VAL A 538 1.86 30.93 5.56
C VAL A 538 2.31 32.42 5.60
N PRO A 539 1.38 33.38 5.79
CA PRO A 539 1.71 34.79 5.92
C PRO A 539 2.58 35.05 7.17
N GLN A 540 3.70 35.75 7.00
CA GLN A 540 4.66 36.02 8.09
C GLN A 540 4.23 37.16 9.02
N GLN A 541 3.34 38.06 8.57
CA GLN A 541 2.89 39.23 9.34
C GLN A 541 1.37 39.30 9.37
N TYR A 542 0.77 39.40 10.57
CA TYR A 542 -0.67 39.63 10.76
C TYR A 542 -1.18 40.95 10.14
N GLY A 543 -0.28 41.87 9.80
CA GLY A 543 -0.62 43.21 9.26
C GLY A 543 -1.02 43.23 7.78
N ASP A 544 -0.79 42.14 7.03
CA ASP A 544 -1.21 42.03 5.63
C ASP A 544 -2.62 41.41 5.57
N SER A 545 -3.63 42.25 5.79
CA SER A 545 -5.01 41.81 6.07
C SER A 545 -5.63 41.03 4.93
N GLU A 546 -5.34 41.38 3.68
CA GLU A 546 -5.91 40.73 2.50
C GLU A 546 -5.32 39.33 2.27
N ILE A 547 -3.99 39.20 2.36
CA ILE A 547 -3.30 37.90 2.22
C ILE A 547 -3.70 36.96 3.37
N SER A 548 -3.76 37.48 4.60
CA SER A 548 -4.14 36.71 5.79
C SER A 548 -5.60 36.24 5.74
N GLN A 549 -6.53 37.09 5.27
CA GLN A 549 -7.94 36.72 5.09
C GLN A 549 -8.13 35.68 3.97
N SER A 550 -7.43 35.84 2.84
CA SER A 550 -7.51 34.88 1.73
C SER A 550 -6.99 33.50 2.15
N TRP A 551 -5.86 33.46 2.87
CA TRP A 551 -5.29 32.23 3.43
C TRP A 551 -6.25 31.55 4.42
N LEU A 552 -6.79 32.31 5.39
CA LEU A 552 -7.69 31.77 6.40
C LEU A 552 -9.00 31.25 5.79
N THR A 553 -9.54 31.92 4.78
CA THR A 553 -10.74 31.48 4.06
C THR A 553 -10.52 30.15 3.36
N ALA A 554 -9.38 29.99 2.69
CA ALA A 554 -9.02 28.73 2.02
C ALA A 554 -8.82 27.59 3.04
N ALA A 555 -8.16 27.86 4.17
CA ALA A 555 -7.97 26.88 5.24
C ALA A 555 -9.31 26.42 5.82
N ARG A 556 -10.24 27.34 6.13
CA ARG A 556 -11.60 27.02 6.60
C ARG A 556 -12.38 26.15 5.63
N GLY A 557 -12.26 26.43 4.34
CA GLY A 557 -12.88 25.63 3.29
C GLY A 557 -12.43 24.17 3.28
N LEU A 558 -11.19 23.88 3.68
CA LEU A 558 -10.67 22.51 3.82
C LEU A 558 -11.19 21.81 5.08
N LEU A 559 -11.34 22.55 6.17
CA LEU A 559 -11.78 22.00 7.46
C LEU A 559 -13.23 21.48 7.42
N THR A 560 -14.11 22.08 6.62
CA THR A 560 -15.50 21.63 6.46
C THR A 560 -15.63 20.31 5.68
N ARG A 561 -14.56 19.84 5.04
CA ARG A 561 -14.52 18.59 4.25
C ARG A 561 -13.76 17.45 4.92
N LEU A 562 -13.37 17.61 6.19
CA LEU A 562 -12.57 16.61 6.91
C LEU A 562 -13.20 15.21 6.91
N GLY A 563 -14.52 15.07 7.07
CA GLY A 563 -15.20 13.77 7.12
C GLY A 563 -15.19 12.95 5.83
N ASP A 564 -14.78 13.56 4.72
CA ASP A 564 -14.53 12.88 3.43
C ASP A 564 -13.05 12.49 3.25
N VAL A 565 -12.19 12.87 4.21
CA VAL A 565 -10.78 12.50 4.24
C VAL A 565 -10.64 11.06 4.70
N LYS A 566 -10.42 10.17 3.72
CA LYS A 566 -10.16 8.74 3.95
C LYS A 566 -8.85 8.47 4.73
N MET A 567 -7.93 9.44 4.75
CA MET A 567 -6.63 9.32 5.42
C MET A 567 -6.10 10.68 5.87
N VAL A 568 -5.74 10.78 7.15
CA VAL A 568 -5.15 11.97 7.74
C VAL A 568 -3.62 11.90 7.61
N GLY A 569 -3.03 12.87 6.91
CA GLY A 569 -1.58 13.07 6.86
C GLY A 569 -1.12 14.23 7.74
N ALA A 570 0.18 14.34 7.99
CA ALA A 570 0.80 15.45 8.71
C ALA A 570 0.48 16.83 8.09
N ASP A 571 0.26 16.91 6.78
CA ASP A 571 -0.21 18.13 6.10
C ASP A 571 -1.61 18.58 6.56
N THR A 572 -2.49 17.64 6.91
CA THR A 572 -3.83 17.93 7.42
C THR A 572 -3.80 18.36 8.90
N VAL A 573 -3.02 17.65 9.72
CA VAL A 573 -2.80 17.97 11.14
C VAL A 573 -2.18 19.35 11.30
N ASP A 574 -1.09 19.63 10.57
CA ASP A 574 -0.38 20.89 10.65
C ASP A 574 -1.25 22.06 10.13
N LEU A 575 -2.07 21.84 9.09
CA LEU A 575 -2.99 22.86 8.59
C LEU A 575 -4.04 23.21 9.64
N LEU A 576 -4.66 22.20 10.27
CA LEU A 576 -5.64 22.42 11.34
C LEU A 576 -5.02 23.21 12.51
N ALA A 577 -3.83 22.80 12.97
CA ALA A 577 -3.10 23.51 14.01
C ALA A 577 -2.80 24.97 13.61
N ALA A 578 -2.30 25.20 12.39
CA ALA A 578 -2.00 26.53 11.89
C ALA A 578 -3.24 27.41 11.69
N ALA A 579 -4.37 26.82 11.28
CA ALA A 579 -5.63 27.52 11.10
C ALA A 579 -6.25 27.95 12.44
N LEU A 580 -6.16 27.08 13.46
CA LEU A 580 -6.62 27.40 14.82
C LEU A 580 -5.75 28.48 15.48
N ASP A 581 -4.43 28.36 15.39
CA ASP A 581 -3.46 29.32 15.94
C ASP A 581 -3.63 30.72 15.34
N ARG A 582 -3.99 30.80 14.05
CA ARG A 582 -4.18 32.07 13.34
C ARG A 582 -5.63 32.55 13.28
N CYS A 583 -6.57 31.80 13.83
CA CYS A 583 -7.96 32.22 13.87
C CYS A 583 -8.12 33.42 14.82
N PRO A 584 -8.69 34.56 14.38
CA PRO A 584 -9.05 35.63 15.29
C PRO A 584 -10.00 35.10 16.39
N PRO A 585 -9.88 35.55 17.65
CA PRO A 585 -10.71 35.04 18.75
C PRO A 585 -12.22 35.10 18.46
N ASP A 586 -12.67 36.16 17.77
CA ASP A 586 -14.07 36.38 17.41
C ASP A 586 -14.60 35.37 16.35
N ALA A 587 -13.71 34.73 15.60
CA ALA A 587 -14.03 33.76 14.55
C ALA A 587 -13.88 32.30 15.01
N LEU A 588 -13.28 32.05 16.18
CA LEU A 588 -13.02 30.71 16.71
C LEU A 588 -14.32 29.88 16.91
N PRO A 589 -15.42 30.41 17.46
CA PRO A 589 -16.65 29.63 17.61
C PRO A 589 -17.26 29.17 16.27
N ALA A 590 -17.10 29.99 15.22
CA ALA A 590 -17.56 29.62 13.87
C ALA A 590 -16.66 28.53 13.26
N MET A 591 -15.35 28.58 13.52
CA MET A 591 -14.40 27.53 13.14
C MET A 591 -14.72 26.19 13.83
N GLU A 592 -15.03 26.21 15.13
CA GLU A 592 -15.41 25.01 15.89
C GLU A 592 -16.69 24.37 15.35
N ALA A 593 -17.71 25.17 15.01
CA ALA A 593 -18.94 24.68 14.40
C ALA A 593 -18.70 24.05 13.01
N GLU A 594 -17.83 24.66 12.20
CA GLU A 594 -17.39 24.13 10.91
C GLU A 594 -16.64 22.79 11.05
N LEU A 595 -15.82 22.64 12.09
CA LEU A 595 -15.12 21.38 12.40
C LEU A 595 -16.10 20.28 12.84
N VAL A 596 -17.06 20.60 13.70
CA VAL A 596 -18.10 19.63 14.10
C VAL A 596 -18.89 19.14 12.89
N GLN A 597 -19.27 20.06 11.98
CA GLN A 597 -19.93 19.69 10.74
C GLN A 597 -19.03 18.83 9.85
N GLY A 598 -17.75 19.18 9.75
CA GLY A 598 -16.76 18.47 8.94
C GLY A 598 -16.51 17.05 9.42
N LEU A 599 -16.35 16.80 10.73
CA LEU A 599 -16.03 15.48 11.28
C LEU A 599 -17.20 14.49 11.23
N GLY A 600 -18.44 14.98 11.16
CA GLY A 600 -19.65 14.16 11.19
C GLY A 600 -20.13 13.82 12.62
N ALA A 601 -21.15 12.96 12.70
CA ALA A 601 -21.79 12.60 13.96
C ALA A 601 -20.94 11.61 14.77
N ALA A 602 -20.72 11.91 16.06
CA ALA A 602 -20.03 11.02 16.97
C ALA A 602 -20.83 9.74 17.27
N PRO A 603 -20.16 8.58 17.46
CA PRO A 603 -20.82 7.30 17.70
C PRO A 603 -21.49 7.25 19.08
N THR A 604 -22.58 6.50 19.18
CA THR A 604 -23.32 6.34 20.46
C THR A 604 -23.66 4.88 20.72
N GLY A 605 -23.62 4.46 21.99
CA GLY A 605 -24.11 3.16 22.46
C GLY A 605 -23.68 1.96 21.61
N ALA A 606 -24.63 1.39 20.85
CA ALA A 606 -24.43 0.22 20.02
C ALA A 606 -23.35 0.38 18.93
N ASP A 607 -23.13 1.61 18.43
CA ASP A 607 -22.10 1.88 17.43
C ASP A 607 -20.68 1.74 18.02
N LEU A 608 -20.51 2.07 19.30
CA LEU A 608 -19.23 1.90 19.99
C LEU A 608 -18.88 0.43 20.18
N ASP A 609 -19.85 -0.39 20.56
CA ASP A 609 -19.64 -1.83 20.80
C ASP A 609 -19.45 -2.62 19.49
N ALA A 610 -20.13 -2.22 18.41
CA ALA A 610 -19.85 -2.72 17.08
C ALA A 610 -18.43 -2.32 16.64
N GLY A 611 -18.03 -1.08 16.90
CA GLY A 611 -16.72 -0.56 16.54
C GLY A 611 -15.55 -1.24 17.24
N ARG A 612 -15.64 -1.48 18.56
CA ARG A 612 -14.61 -2.23 19.30
C ARG A 612 -14.41 -3.65 18.77
N ARG A 613 -15.50 -4.32 18.38
CA ARG A 613 -15.45 -5.67 17.80
C ARG A 613 -14.80 -5.66 16.42
N ALA A 614 -15.12 -4.68 15.58
CA ALA A 614 -14.49 -4.49 14.28
C ALA A 614 -12.98 -4.25 14.43
N LEU A 615 -12.57 -3.37 15.35
CA LEU A 615 -11.16 -3.04 15.60
C LEU A 615 -10.29 -4.25 16.01
N ALA A 616 -10.87 -5.20 16.75
CA ALA A 616 -10.19 -6.42 17.19
C ALA A 616 -9.97 -7.44 16.06
N ASP A 617 -10.72 -7.35 14.96
CA ASP A 617 -10.61 -8.26 13.82
C ASP A 617 -9.82 -7.58 12.69
N TRP A 618 -8.69 -8.18 12.28
CA TRP A 618 -7.90 -7.66 11.17
C TRP A 618 -8.72 -7.55 9.88
N ASN A 619 -9.64 -8.48 9.63
CA ASN A 619 -10.36 -8.55 8.36
C ASN A 619 -11.61 -7.66 8.31
N VAL A 620 -11.91 -6.92 9.39
CA VAL A 620 -13.10 -6.07 9.46
C VAL A 620 -12.66 -4.59 9.42
N PRO A 621 -13.20 -3.79 8.47
CA PRO A 621 -12.89 -2.37 8.40
C PRO A 621 -13.19 -1.62 9.70
N ALA A 622 -12.33 -0.68 10.05
CA ALA A 622 -12.59 0.22 11.16
C ALA A 622 -13.87 1.04 10.90
N PRO A 623 -14.66 1.39 11.94
CA PRO A 623 -15.81 2.26 11.77
C PRO A 623 -15.42 3.60 11.16
N ARG A 624 -16.23 4.07 10.21
CA ARG A 624 -15.97 5.29 9.45
C ARG A 624 -15.74 6.50 10.38
N GLY A 625 -14.63 7.21 10.18
CA GLY A 625 -14.30 8.46 10.88
C GLY A 625 -13.57 8.28 12.22
N TRP A 626 -13.54 7.08 12.81
CA TRP A 626 -12.85 6.84 14.08
C TRP A 626 -11.33 7.00 13.95
N ASP A 627 -10.77 6.54 12.84
CA ASP A 627 -9.35 6.66 12.52
C ASP A 627 -8.94 8.13 12.29
N MET A 628 -9.77 8.88 11.57
CA MET A 628 -9.57 10.32 11.34
C MET A 628 -9.61 11.10 12.65
N VAL A 629 -10.63 10.90 13.48
CA VAL A 629 -10.77 11.66 14.73
C VAL A 629 -9.71 11.28 15.76
N TRP A 630 -9.32 10.01 15.83
CA TRP A 630 -8.13 9.60 16.59
C TRP A 630 -6.88 10.30 16.07
N SER A 631 -6.63 10.32 14.77
CA SER A 631 -5.44 10.96 14.17
C SER A 631 -5.39 12.48 14.41
N LEU A 632 -6.54 13.15 14.45
CA LEU A 632 -6.65 14.59 14.69
C LEU A 632 -6.80 14.95 16.19
N SER A 633 -6.96 13.97 17.08
CA SER A 633 -7.20 14.20 18.51
C SER A 633 -6.15 15.10 19.20
N PRO A 634 -4.86 15.14 18.80
CA PRO A 634 -3.88 16.03 19.42
C PRO A 634 -4.09 17.52 19.10
N VAL A 635 -4.81 17.86 18.03
CA VAL A 635 -4.97 19.24 17.52
C VAL A 635 -6.42 19.74 17.52
N LEU A 636 -7.40 18.88 17.79
CA LEU A 636 -8.82 19.25 17.82
C LEU A 636 -9.15 20.09 19.08
N PRO A 637 -9.95 21.17 18.95
CA PRO A 637 -10.45 21.92 20.12
C PRO A 637 -11.28 21.02 21.03
N ALA A 638 -11.16 21.21 22.35
CA ALA A 638 -11.90 20.41 23.34
C ALA A 638 -13.43 20.33 23.11
N PRO A 639 -14.12 21.42 22.70
CA PRO A 639 -15.56 21.35 22.40
C PRO A 639 -15.90 20.42 21.22
N VAL A 640 -14.97 20.24 20.28
CA VAL A 640 -15.12 19.41 19.09
C VAL A 640 -14.77 17.94 19.38
N LEU A 641 -13.75 17.69 20.19
CA LEU A 641 -13.27 16.35 20.53
C LEU A 641 -14.18 15.61 21.54
N ALA A 642 -14.78 16.35 22.49
CA ALA A 642 -15.51 15.76 23.62
C ALA A 642 -16.57 14.70 23.23
N PRO A 643 -17.38 14.89 22.16
CA PRO A 643 -18.35 13.87 21.73
C PRO A 643 -17.72 12.57 21.20
N TRP A 644 -16.50 12.64 20.65
CA TRP A 644 -15.81 11.52 20.01
C TRP A 644 -14.86 10.76 20.94
N GLN A 645 -14.63 11.25 22.16
CA GLN A 645 -13.68 10.69 23.11
C GLN A 645 -13.81 9.16 23.30
N PRO A 646 -15.01 8.57 23.44
CA PRO A 646 -15.13 7.12 23.63
C PRO A 646 -14.60 6.27 22.47
N ALA A 647 -14.63 6.80 21.25
CA ALA A 647 -14.08 6.14 20.06
C ALA A 647 -12.56 6.31 19.98
N VAL A 648 -12.05 7.50 20.32
CA VAL A 648 -10.60 7.78 20.40
C VAL A 648 -9.95 6.87 21.45
N ASP A 649 -10.59 6.69 22.60
CA ASP A 649 -10.13 5.79 23.67
C ASP A 649 -10.05 4.35 23.16
N ALA A 650 -11.09 3.87 22.45
CA ALA A 650 -11.13 2.51 21.90
C ALA A 650 -10.01 2.22 20.88
N VAL A 651 -9.68 3.19 20.01
CA VAL A 651 -8.54 3.06 19.08
C VAL A 651 -7.22 3.15 19.83
N THR A 652 -7.14 4.04 20.83
CA THR A 652 -5.94 4.26 21.67
C THR A 652 -5.56 3.02 22.47
N ASP A 653 -6.54 2.30 23.04
CA ASP A 653 -6.30 1.06 23.78
C ASP A 653 -5.66 -0.05 22.92
N LEU A 654 -5.91 -0.02 21.62
CA LEU A 654 -5.51 -1.08 20.68
C LEU A 654 -4.16 -0.82 20.00
N ILE A 655 -3.91 0.41 19.59
CA ILE A 655 -2.70 0.77 18.82
C ILE A 655 -1.86 1.88 19.47
N GLY A 656 -2.31 2.45 20.60
CA GLY A 656 -1.67 3.58 21.28
C GLY A 656 -2.31 4.94 20.90
N PRO A 657 -1.99 6.02 21.63
CA PRO A 657 -2.53 7.35 21.34
C PRO A 657 -1.96 7.88 20.02
N ALA A 658 -2.73 8.73 19.34
CA ALA A 658 -2.24 9.38 18.13
C ALA A 658 -1.01 10.24 18.46
N PRO A 659 0.08 10.15 17.68
CA PRO A 659 1.26 10.96 17.90
C PRO A 659 0.95 12.43 17.62
N ALA A 660 1.55 13.34 18.40
CA ALA A 660 1.34 14.79 18.25
C ALA A 660 1.71 15.33 16.85
N LYS A 661 2.61 14.62 16.16
CA LYS A 661 2.83 14.76 14.73
C LYS A 661 2.71 13.36 14.14
N LEU A 662 1.77 13.19 13.20
CA LEU A 662 1.69 11.94 12.44
C LEU A 662 3.07 11.67 11.84
N LEU A 663 3.54 10.46 12.10
CA LEU A 663 4.82 9.97 11.63
C LEU A 663 4.54 9.39 10.25
N PRO A 664 5.43 9.57 9.25
CA PRO A 664 5.28 8.88 7.99
C PRO A 664 5.00 7.41 8.23
N ARG A 665 4.09 6.84 7.43
CA ARG A 665 3.71 5.41 7.46
C ARG A 665 4.96 4.54 7.68
N PHE A 666 6.08 4.95 7.12
CA PHE A 666 7.41 4.43 7.42
C PHE A 666 8.24 5.43 8.25
N GLN A 667 8.41 5.15 9.55
CA GLN A 667 9.39 5.80 10.42
C GLN A 667 10.24 4.78 11.18
N ILE A 668 11.48 5.16 11.48
CA ILE A 668 12.44 4.35 12.23
C ILE A 668 12.89 5.16 13.48
N VAL A 669 12.31 5.00 14.71
CA VAL A 669 12.79 5.65 15.98
C VAL A 669 12.32 4.99 17.36
N PRO A 670 13.05 5.07 18.54
CA PRO A 670 12.75 4.40 19.86
C PRO A 670 12.34 5.28 21.12
N TYR A 671 11.55 4.81 22.15
CA TYR A 671 10.96 5.62 23.30
C TYR A 671 10.57 4.88 24.65
N LEU A 672 11.31 4.95 25.79
CA LEU A 672 10.88 4.32 27.10
C LEU A 672 11.31 5.01 28.44
N ASP A 673 11.90 6.22 28.49
CA ASP A 673 12.71 6.65 29.65
C ASP A 673 12.09 7.56 30.75
N THR A 674 10.91 8.18 30.61
CA THR A 674 10.49 9.32 31.48
C THR A 674 9.74 8.99 32.79
N LEU A 675 8.84 8.00 32.82
CA LEU A 675 8.02 7.70 34.02
C LEU A 675 8.79 6.98 35.13
N THR A 676 9.85 6.28 34.76
CA THR A 676 10.71 5.54 35.69
C THR A 676 11.52 6.50 36.56
N ALA A 677 11.94 7.64 36.00
CA ALA A 677 12.72 8.66 36.71
C ALA A 677 11.95 9.31 37.87
N ALA A 678 10.67 9.70 37.68
CA ALA A 678 9.93 10.46 38.69
C ALA A 678 9.63 9.66 39.98
N ALA A 679 9.41 8.36 39.86
CA ALA A 679 9.20 7.48 41.02
C ALA A 679 10.52 7.23 41.79
N GLN A 680 11.63 7.13 41.07
CA GLN A 680 12.97 6.98 41.66
C GLN A 680 13.39 8.22 42.46
N ASP A 681 12.89 9.41 42.10
CA ASP A 681 13.20 10.65 42.81
C ASP A 681 12.51 10.80 44.18
N LEU A 682 11.30 10.27 44.34
CA LEU A 682 10.48 10.48 45.54
C LEU A 682 10.62 9.38 46.59
N ALA A 683 11.00 8.17 46.17
CA ALA A 683 11.24 7.06 47.10
C ALA A 683 12.26 7.40 48.20
N PRO A 684 13.41 8.06 47.91
CA PRO A 684 14.37 8.45 48.94
C PRO A 684 13.82 9.43 49.99
N VAL A 685 12.86 10.30 49.60
CA VAL A 685 12.23 11.25 50.52
C VAL A 685 11.33 10.54 51.52
N ALA A 686 10.54 9.57 51.03
CA ALA A 686 9.69 8.76 51.90
C ALA A 686 10.54 8.02 52.96
N THR A 687 11.64 7.39 52.54
CA THR A 687 12.52 6.65 53.46
C THR A 687 13.22 7.55 54.48
N SER A 688 13.63 8.77 54.10
CA SER A 688 14.43 9.64 54.98
C SER A 688 13.62 10.58 55.86
N GLN A 689 12.41 10.97 55.43
CA GLN A 689 11.59 12.00 56.10
C GLN A 689 10.18 11.51 56.48
N GLY A 690 9.81 10.28 56.10
CA GLY A 690 8.53 9.66 56.39
C GLY A 690 7.48 9.83 55.29
N ALA A 691 6.48 8.93 55.28
CA ALA A 691 5.39 8.94 54.29
C ALA A 691 4.59 10.26 54.24
N PRO A 692 4.27 10.93 55.38
CA PRO A 692 3.60 12.24 55.34
C PRO A 692 4.41 13.33 54.62
N ALA A 693 5.74 13.30 54.70
CA ALA A 693 6.60 14.27 54.03
C ALA A 693 6.66 14.04 52.52
N ALA A 694 6.78 12.79 52.07
CA ALA A 694 6.70 12.45 50.65
C ALA A 694 5.31 12.72 50.06
N ALA A 695 4.24 12.48 50.82
CA ALA A 695 2.87 12.83 50.46
C ALA A 695 2.71 14.34 50.24
N ALA A 696 3.26 15.17 51.13
CA ALA A 696 3.25 16.62 50.99
C ALA A 696 4.07 17.10 49.78
N LEU A 697 5.23 16.49 49.50
CA LEU A 697 6.06 16.81 48.32
C LEU A 697 5.41 16.39 47.01
N LEU A 698 4.68 15.28 47.01
CA LEU A 698 3.90 14.83 45.86
C LEU A 698 2.74 15.79 45.57
N LEU A 699 2.03 16.24 46.62
CA LEU A 699 1.03 17.30 46.52
C LEU A 699 1.64 18.60 46.00
N ASP A 700 2.84 18.96 46.42
CA ASP A 700 3.56 20.14 45.92
C ASP A 700 3.93 20.02 44.44
N ARG A 701 4.47 18.87 43.99
CA ARG A 701 4.74 18.61 42.56
C ARG A 701 3.48 18.61 41.70
N GLN A 702 2.35 18.17 42.26
CA GLN A 702 1.05 18.25 41.60
C GLN A 702 0.57 19.71 41.50
N ARG A 703 0.64 20.48 42.59
CA ARG A 703 0.22 21.89 42.61
C ARG A 703 1.09 22.80 41.75
N THR A 704 2.37 22.47 41.61
CA THR A 704 3.33 23.21 40.77
C THR A 704 3.28 22.79 39.30
N GLY A 705 2.51 21.76 38.94
CA GLY A 705 2.36 21.28 37.57
C GLY A 705 3.54 20.43 37.06
N SER A 706 4.52 20.12 37.92
CA SER A 706 5.62 19.21 37.59
C SER A 706 5.14 17.77 37.35
N LEU A 707 3.99 17.41 37.91
CA LEU A 707 3.25 16.18 37.62
C LEU A 707 1.76 16.52 37.52
N SER A 708 1.05 15.94 36.56
CA SER A 708 -0.41 16.02 36.54
C SER A 708 -1.01 15.27 37.74
N LEU A 709 -2.27 15.54 38.09
CA LEU A 709 -2.96 14.79 39.15
C LEU A 709 -2.98 13.27 38.85
N ASP A 710 -3.16 12.89 37.59
CA ASP A 710 -3.15 11.48 37.17
C ASP A 710 -1.76 10.86 37.34
N TYR A 711 -0.70 11.58 36.98
CA TYR A 711 0.67 11.12 37.20
C TYR A 711 1.03 11.09 38.69
N ALA A 712 0.53 12.04 39.49
CA ALA A 712 0.72 12.04 40.94
C ALA A 712 0.02 10.84 41.60
N ARG A 713 -1.16 10.44 41.14
CA ARG A 713 -1.87 9.24 41.62
C ARG A 713 -1.11 7.96 41.26
N ILE A 714 -0.58 7.88 40.03
CA ILE A 714 0.25 6.73 39.59
C ILE A 714 1.54 6.64 40.41
N VAL A 715 2.20 7.78 40.64
CA VAL A 715 3.41 7.84 41.47
C VAL A 715 3.10 7.50 42.93
N LEU A 716 1.99 7.99 43.51
CA LEU A 716 1.53 7.64 44.86
C LEU A 716 1.30 6.13 44.99
N GLY A 717 0.62 5.53 44.00
CA GLY A 717 0.41 4.09 43.93
C GLY A 717 1.73 3.33 43.88
N ARG A 718 2.70 3.78 43.08
CA ARG A 718 4.06 3.20 43.03
C ARG A 718 4.80 3.34 44.35
N LEU A 719 4.70 4.48 45.03
CA LEU A 719 5.34 4.71 46.33
C LEU A 719 4.78 3.81 47.43
N VAL A 720 3.45 3.71 47.53
CA VAL A 720 2.78 2.81 48.48
C VAL A 720 3.09 1.34 48.16
N ALA A 721 3.14 0.97 46.88
CA ALA A 721 3.52 -0.39 46.46
C ALA A 721 5.00 -0.70 46.74
N THR A 722 5.88 0.31 46.74
CA THR A 722 7.33 0.14 46.99
C THR A 722 7.62 -0.09 48.47
N ASP A 723 6.91 0.59 49.38
CA ASP A 723 7.08 0.43 50.82
C ASP A 723 5.73 0.51 51.58
N PRO A 724 4.91 -0.55 51.55
CA PRO A 724 3.59 -0.52 52.17
C PRO A 724 3.61 -0.30 53.69
N ALA A 725 4.65 -0.78 54.36
CA ALA A 725 4.81 -0.70 55.80
C ALA A 725 4.95 0.75 56.27
N LEU A 726 5.83 1.51 55.61
CA LEU A 726 6.05 2.92 55.88
C LEU A 726 4.76 3.73 55.72
N TRP A 727 3.97 3.41 54.69
CA TRP A 727 2.75 4.13 54.36
C TRP A 727 1.53 3.70 55.18
N ALA A 728 1.56 2.57 55.88
CA ALA A 728 0.49 2.11 56.78
C ALA A 728 0.68 2.50 58.26
N THR A 729 1.84 3.07 58.61
CA THR A 729 2.23 3.35 60.00
C THR A 729 1.33 4.40 60.68
N ASP A 730 0.89 5.43 59.95
CA ASP A 730 0.02 6.50 60.48
C ASP A 730 -0.97 6.97 59.40
N VAL A 731 -2.01 6.14 59.20
CA VAL A 731 -3.05 6.36 58.19
C VAL A 731 -3.74 7.74 58.35
N PRO A 732 -4.10 8.18 59.58
CA PRO A 732 -4.65 9.52 59.78
C PRO A 732 -3.70 10.64 59.36
N ALA A 733 -2.39 10.56 59.69
CA ALA A 733 -1.44 11.63 59.37
C ALA A 733 -1.13 11.73 57.87
N VAL A 734 -1.02 10.60 57.15
CA VAL A 734 -0.81 10.60 55.69
C VAL A 734 -2.03 11.14 54.96
N ALA A 735 -3.24 10.74 55.36
CA ALA A 735 -4.47 11.28 54.82
C ALA A 735 -4.56 12.81 55.05
N ALA A 736 -4.16 13.29 56.23
CA ALA A 736 -4.10 14.71 56.52
C ALA A 736 -3.06 15.45 55.65
N ALA A 737 -1.87 14.87 55.42
CA ALA A 737 -0.78 15.49 54.66
C ALA A 737 -1.07 15.65 53.16
N LEU A 738 -1.85 14.74 52.56
CA LEU A 738 -2.27 14.85 51.16
C LEU A 738 -3.26 16.01 50.95
N ALA A 739 -4.04 16.36 51.98
CA ALA A 739 -4.97 17.51 52.07
C ALA A 739 -5.96 17.72 50.90
N ASP A 740 -5.94 16.82 49.91
CA ASP A 740 -6.76 16.80 48.72
C ASP A 740 -7.62 15.52 48.73
N PRO A 741 -8.95 15.62 48.60
CA PRO A 741 -9.84 14.45 48.68
C PRO A 741 -9.55 13.35 47.64
N ALA A 742 -9.07 13.70 46.44
CA ALA A 742 -8.77 12.73 45.39
C ALA A 742 -7.47 11.96 45.68
N LEU A 743 -6.48 12.64 46.26
CA LEU A 743 -5.27 11.99 46.75
C LEU A 743 -5.53 11.17 48.03
N GLN A 744 -6.36 11.65 48.96
CA GLN A 744 -6.81 10.88 50.14
C GLN A 744 -7.52 9.59 49.73
N GLN A 745 -8.43 9.68 48.75
CA GLN A 745 -9.08 8.52 48.16
C GLN A 745 -8.06 7.58 47.50
N ALA A 746 -7.13 8.10 46.71
CA ALA A 746 -6.09 7.31 46.06
C ALA A 746 -5.18 6.60 47.10
N TYR A 747 -4.91 7.23 48.23
CA TYR A 747 -4.14 6.65 49.33
C TYR A 747 -4.89 5.51 50.05
N LEU A 748 -6.13 5.76 50.49
CA LEU A 748 -6.96 4.73 51.15
C LEU A 748 -7.23 3.54 50.22
N ALA A 749 -7.35 3.78 48.91
CA ALA A 749 -7.43 2.74 47.91
C ALA A 749 -6.08 2.01 47.72
N ALA A 750 -4.96 2.74 47.70
CA ALA A 750 -3.63 2.15 47.57
C ALA A 750 -3.28 1.23 48.75
N LEU A 751 -3.76 1.52 49.96
CA LEU A 751 -3.62 0.66 51.16
C LEU A 751 -4.33 -0.69 51.04
N ARG A 752 -5.28 -0.86 50.12
CA ARG A 752 -5.93 -2.17 49.90
C ARG A 752 -4.99 -3.18 49.26
N THR A 753 -4.12 -2.71 48.39
CA THR A 753 -3.15 -3.55 47.67
C THR A 753 -2.28 -4.36 48.62
N PRO A 754 -1.63 -3.78 49.65
CA PRO A 754 -0.89 -4.56 50.64
C PRO A 754 -1.78 -5.37 51.60
N LEU A 755 -2.99 -4.90 51.95
CA LEU A 755 -3.91 -5.68 52.80
C LEU A 755 -4.47 -6.94 52.12
N THR A 756 -4.40 -7.01 50.79
CA THR A 756 -4.89 -8.15 49.98
C THR A 756 -3.74 -8.90 49.29
N ALA A 757 -2.49 -8.49 49.52
CA ALA A 757 -1.32 -9.14 48.98
C ALA A 757 -0.99 -10.41 49.76
N ASP A 758 -0.59 -11.47 49.05
CA ASP A 758 -0.20 -12.75 49.62
C ASP A 758 1.25 -13.07 49.21
N PRO A 759 2.22 -13.10 50.14
CA PRO A 759 2.08 -12.81 51.57
C PRO A 759 1.87 -11.31 51.85
N CYS A 760 1.17 -10.99 52.94
CA CYS A 760 0.96 -9.60 53.36
C CYS A 760 2.33 -8.94 53.64
N PRO A 761 2.70 -7.83 52.95
CA PRO A 761 4.00 -7.19 53.08
C PRO A 761 4.15 -6.33 54.35
N LEU A 762 3.13 -6.31 55.22
CA LEU A 762 3.15 -5.54 56.46
C LEU A 762 4.00 -6.25 57.53
N PRO A 763 5.05 -5.60 58.08
CA PRO A 763 5.84 -6.15 59.18
C PRO A 763 4.98 -6.31 60.43
N ASP A 764 5.25 -7.34 61.23
CA ASP A 764 4.44 -7.72 62.39
C ASP A 764 2.94 -7.75 62.04
N HIS A 765 2.58 -8.62 61.09
CA HIS A 765 1.26 -8.68 60.43
C HIS A 765 0.06 -8.55 61.38
N GLU A 766 0.08 -9.23 62.53
CA GLU A 766 -1.01 -9.21 63.49
C GLU A 766 -1.20 -7.84 64.19
N PRO A 767 -0.21 -7.26 64.90
CA PRO A 767 -0.37 -5.94 65.51
C PRO A 767 -0.61 -4.83 64.49
N THR A 768 -0.03 -4.91 63.29
CA THR A 768 -0.24 -3.91 62.23
C THR A 768 -1.66 -3.97 61.68
N THR A 769 -2.21 -5.16 61.40
CA THR A 769 -3.60 -5.33 60.97
C THR A 769 -4.58 -4.84 62.04
N ARG A 770 -4.33 -5.11 63.33
CA ARG A 770 -5.15 -4.55 64.43
C ARG A 770 -5.08 -3.03 64.50
N ALA A 771 -3.91 -2.43 64.34
CA ALA A 771 -3.73 -0.98 64.35
C ALA A 771 -4.46 -0.31 63.18
N VAL A 772 -4.42 -0.91 61.99
CA VAL A 772 -5.15 -0.43 60.81
C VAL A 772 -6.66 -0.55 61.01
N ILE A 773 -7.17 -1.68 61.54
CA ILE A 773 -8.60 -1.85 61.88
C ILE A 773 -9.06 -0.77 62.87
N ALA A 774 -8.28 -0.56 63.95
CA ALA A 774 -8.58 0.46 64.94
C ALA A 774 -8.57 1.88 64.34
N ALA A 775 -7.55 2.22 63.55
CA ALA A 775 -7.43 3.54 62.93
C ALA A 775 -8.54 3.80 61.89
N LEU A 776 -8.96 2.79 61.12
CA LEU A 776 -10.10 2.89 60.20
C LEU A 776 -11.42 3.04 60.96
N TRP A 777 -11.58 2.34 62.08
CA TRP A 777 -12.76 2.46 62.94
C TRP A 777 -12.86 3.83 63.62
N ASP A 778 -11.72 4.35 64.12
CA ASP A 778 -11.62 5.68 64.69
C ASP A 778 -11.88 6.77 63.63
N LEU A 779 -11.34 6.60 62.42
CA LEU A 779 -11.63 7.45 61.28
C LEU A 779 -13.13 7.44 61.00
N LEU A 780 -13.77 6.28 60.82
CA LEU A 780 -15.22 6.18 60.58
C LEU A 780 -16.09 6.77 61.71
N SER A 781 -15.54 6.88 62.91
CA SER A 781 -16.18 7.48 64.08
C SER A 781 -15.94 9.00 64.20
N ALA A 782 -15.06 9.59 63.39
CA ALA A 782 -14.69 11.00 63.45
C ALA A 782 -15.76 11.91 62.80
N PRO A 783 -16.05 13.09 63.39
CA PRO A 783 -17.03 14.01 62.85
C PRO A 783 -16.52 14.72 61.59
N GLY A 784 -17.39 14.85 60.57
CA GLY A 784 -17.13 15.69 59.39
C GLY A 784 -16.38 15.02 58.24
N ILE A 785 -16.26 13.69 58.24
CA ILE A 785 -15.69 12.95 57.11
C ILE A 785 -16.60 13.06 55.87
N GLY A 786 -15.99 13.37 54.73
CA GLY A 786 -16.69 13.38 53.44
C GLY A 786 -17.13 11.98 53.02
N ALA A 787 -18.30 11.88 52.37
CA ALA A 787 -18.92 10.61 52.00
C ALA A 787 -18.02 9.68 51.17
N SER A 788 -17.17 10.23 50.29
CA SER A 788 -16.22 9.44 49.49
C SER A 788 -15.12 8.81 50.34
N VAL A 789 -14.61 9.53 51.34
CA VAL A 789 -13.61 9.05 52.30
C VAL A 789 -14.23 8.00 53.23
N GLN A 790 -15.46 8.24 53.70
CA GLN A 790 -16.21 7.27 54.53
C GLN A 790 -16.42 5.94 53.81
N LEU A 791 -16.86 5.97 52.54
CA LEU A 791 -17.04 4.78 51.72
C LEU A 791 -15.71 4.03 51.56
N GLN A 792 -14.62 4.73 51.23
CA GLN A 792 -13.32 4.07 51.08
C GLN A 792 -12.84 3.43 52.39
N ALA A 793 -13.09 4.06 53.54
CA ALA A 793 -12.72 3.54 54.85
C ALA A 793 -13.54 2.30 55.25
N GLN A 794 -14.85 2.26 54.95
CA GLN A 794 -15.69 1.07 55.18
C GLN A 794 -15.24 -0.13 54.33
N LEU A 795 -14.96 0.10 53.05
CA LEU A 795 -14.44 -0.95 52.15
C LEU A 795 -13.08 -1.48 52.63
N THR A 796 -12.18 -0.58 53.03
CA THR A 796 -10.86 -0.97 53.56
C THR A 796 -11.00 -1.70 54.91
N LEU A 797 -12.00 -1.37 55.75
CA LEU A 797 -12.29 -2.08 57.00
C LEU A 797 -12.78 -3.52 56.76
N CYS A 798 -13.73 -3.74 55.83
CA CYS A 798 -14.18 -5.11 55.51
C CYS A 798 -13.03 -6.00 55.03
N LEU A 799 -12.12 -5.45 54.22
CA LEU A 799 -10.91 -6.15 53.77
C LEU A 799 -9.96 -6.45 54.93
N ALA A 800 -9.75 -5.50 55.85
CA ALA A 800 -8.91 -5.71 57.02
C ALA A 800 -9.49 -6.77 58.00
N LEU A 801 -10.82 -6.83 58.15
CA LEU A 801 -11.50 -7.89 58.92
C LEU A 801 -11.37 -9.26 58.24
N SER A 802 -11.54 -9.31 56.92
CA SER A 802 -11.34 -10.53 56.13
C SER A 802 -9.93 -11.08 56.27
N GLU A 803 -8.94 -10.19 56.26
CA GLU A 803 -7.53 -10.51 56.49
C GLU A 803 -7.31 -11.04 57.92
N ALA A 804 -7.83 -10.34 58.93
CA ALA A 804 -7.72 -10.74 60.32
C ALA A 804 -8.26 -12.17 60.56
N TRP A 805 -9.44 -12.49 60.03
CA TRP A 805 -10.05 -13.80 60.22
C TRP A 805 -9.47 -14.90 59.33
N THR A 806 -8.89 -14.56 58.17
CA THR A 806 -8.09 -15.51 57.38
C THR A 806 -6.86 -15.97 58.18
N HIS A 807 -6.23 -15.06 58.92
CA HIS A 807 -5.03 -15.31 59.71
C HIS A 807 -5.28 -15.68 61.18
N ARG A 808 -6.53 -15.98 61.55
CA ARG A 808 -6.92 -16.35 62.94
C ARG A 808 -6.57 -15.30 63.98
N ILE A 809 -6.53 -14.02 63.60
CA ILE A 809 -6.32 -12.92 64.52
C ILE A 809 -7.57 -12.76 65.38
N ASP A 810 -7.42 -12.97 66.68
CA ASP A 810 -8.49 -12.78 67.65
C ASP A 810 -8.70 -11.28 67.93
N LEU A 811 -9.90 -10.79 67.63
CA LEU A 811 -10.31 -9.41 67.90
C LEU A 811 -10.96 -9.29 69.30
N GLY A 812 -11.10 -10.37 70.07
CA GLY A 812 -11.72 -10.36 71.40
C GLY A 812 -13.20 -9.96 71.36
N ASP A 813 -13.68 -9.31 72.43
CA ASP A 813 -15.11 -8.98 72.60
C ASP A 813 -15.68 -8.09 71.48
N ILE A 814 -14.84 -7.31 70.78
CA ILE A 814 -15.29 -6.45 69.68
C ILE A 814 -15.64 -7.24 68.41
N ALA A 815 -15.21 -8.51 68.30
CA ALA A 815 -15.57 -9.38 67.18
C ALA A 815 -17.09 -9.53 67.04
N VAL A 816 -17.84 -9.60 68.15
CA VAL A 816 -19.31 -9.67 68.16
C VAL A 816 -19.94 -8.42 67.56
N THR A 817 -19.35 -7.25 67.83
CA THR A 817 -19.80 -5.98 67.24
C THR A 817 -19.56 -5.96 65.74
N PHE A 818 -18.41 -6.46 65.27
CA PHE A 818 -18.11 -6.56 63.85
C PHE A 818 -19.03 -7.57 63.14
N THR A 819 -19.21 -8.80 63.65
CA THR A 819 -20.05 -9.81 62.99
C THR A 819 -21.52 -9.37 62.91
N ALA A 820 -22.07 -8.75 63.95
CA ALA A 820 -23.44 -8.20 63.91
C ALA A 820 -23.59 -7.05 62.89
N TRP A 821 -22.57 -6.19 62.77
CA TRP A 821 -22.53 -5.15 61.74
C TRP A 821 -22.50 -5.75 60.33
N LEU A 822 -21.67 -6.79 60.12
CA LEU A 822 -21.58 -7.50 58.83
C LEU A 822 -22.87 -8.23 58.46
N GLU A 823 -23.50 -8.93 59.41
CA GLU A 823 -24.78 -9.64 59.17
C GLU A 823 -25.90 -8.66 58.76
N THR A 824 -25.96 -7.50 59.43
CA THR A 824 -26.88 -6.43 59.07
C THR A 824 -26.58 -5.91 57.67
N ALA A 825 -25.30 -5.74 57.32
CA ALA A 825 -24.86 -5.29 56.01
C ALA A 825 -25.19 -6.30 54.90
N VAL A 826 -25.01 -7.61 55.12
CA VAL A 826 -25.38 -8.66 54.16
C VAL A 826 -26.90 -8.72 54.00
N THR A 827 -27.65 -8.75 55.10
CA THR A 827 -29.12 -8.88 55.04
C THR A 827 -29.78 -7.69 54.34
N ALA A 828 -29.29 -6.46 54.59
CA ALA A 828 -29.77 -5.25 53.92
C ALA A 828 -29.35 -5.17 52.43
N TRP A 829 -28.42 -6.02 52.01
CA TRP A 829 -27.83 -6.01 50.68
C TRP A 829 -28.37 -7.12 49.77
N THR A 830 -28.69 -8.29 50.33
CA THR A 830 -29.20 -9.46 49.58
C THR A 830 -30.65 -9.25 49.14
N GLU A 831 -30.87 -9.12 47.83
CA GLU A 831 -32.19 -9.04 47.19
C GLU A 831 -32.16 -9.80 45.85
N PRO A 832 -33.28 -10.35 45.33
CA PRO A 832 -33.26 -11.06 44.05
C PRO A 832 -32.86 -10.15 42.87
N THR A 833 -31.67 -10.36 42.30
CA THR A 833 -31.07 -9.66 41.14
C THR A 833 -30.40 -10.64 40.16
N THR A 834 -30.55 -10.41 38.86
CA THR A 834 -29.97 -11.25 37.78
C THR A 834 -29.27 -10.43 36.68
N SER A 835 -28.72 -9.27 37.04
CA SER A 835 -28.37 -8.22 36.06
C SER A 835 -26.93 -7.71 36.15
N GLU A 836 -26.06 -8.31 36.96
CA GLU A 836 -24.66 -7.83 37.09
C GLU A 836 -23.73 -8.53 36.09
N ALA A 837 -22.93 -7.75 35.36
CA ALA A 837 -21.97 -8.27 34.36
C ALA A 837 -20.74 -8.93 35.01
N ASP A 838 -20.36 -8.49 36.22
CA ASP A 838 -19.32 -9.10 37.08
C ASP A 838 -19.80 -9.12 38.54
N PRO A 839 -20.63 -10.12 38.92
CA PRO A 839 -21.30 -10.11 40.21
C PRO A 839 -20.35 -10.19 41.41
N LEU A 840 -19.16 -10.79 41.28
CA LEU A 840 -18.17 -10.80 42.37
C LEU A 840 -17.49 -9.44 42.51
N SER A 841 -17.07 -8.80 41.40
CA SER A 841 -16.47 -7.47 41.51
C SER A 841 -17.47 -6.46 42.06
N THR A 842 -18.75 -6.52 41.64
CA THR A 842 -19.81 -5.72 42.24
C THR A 842 -19.94 -6.02 43.74
N ALA A 843 -19.97 -7.29 44.14
CA ALA A 843 -19.99 -7.69 45.55
C ALA A 843 -18.76 -7.14 46.33
N HIS A 844 -17.56 -7.17 45.75
CA HIS A 844 -16.33 -6.70 46.39
C HIS A 844 -16.12 -5.18 46.34
N GLN A 845 -16.99 -4.44 45.65
CA GLN A 845 -17.06 -2.97 45.69
C GLN A 845 -18.16 -2.47 46.64
N GLU A 846 -19.05 -3.36 47.06
CA GLU A 846 -20.16 -3.07 47.95
C GLU A 846 -19.87 -3.58 49.36
N ILE A 847 -20.39 -2.87 50.36
CA ILE A 847 -20.17 -3.23 51.77
C ILE A 847 -20.76 -4.62 52.07
N GLY A 848 -21.94 -4.92 51.51
CA GLY A 848 -22.63 -6.20 51.75
C GLY A 848 -21.87 -7.41 51.19
N GLY A 849 -21.29 -7.32 49.98
CA GLY A 849 -20.53 -8.43 49.42
C GLY A 849 -19.18 -8.66 50.11
N LEU A 850 -18.44 -7.60 50.47
CA LEU A 850 -17.25 -7.73 51.33
C LEU A 850 -17.60 -8.24 52.74
N ALA A 851 -18.81 -7.94 53.24
CA ALA A 851 -19.28 -8.45 54.52
C ALA A 851 -19.60 -9.94 54.48
N LEU A 852 -20.20 -10.42 53.39
CA LEU A 852 -20.43 -11.84 53.16
C LEU A 852 -19.11 -12.61 53.03
N ASP A 853 -18.10 -12.06 52.34
CA ASP A 853 -16.75 -12.62 52.25
C ASP A 853 -16.12 -12.79 53.65
N ALA A 854 -16.15 -11.73 54.45
CA ALA A 854 -15.62 -11.74 55.82
C ALA A 854 -16.37 -12.76 56.72
N LEU A 855 -17.70 -12.85 56.63
CA LEU A 855 -18.51 -13.79 57.40
C LEU A 855 -18.24 -15.26 57.06
N ILE A 856 -18.08 -15.59 55.77
CA ILE A 856 -17.73 -16.96 55.36
C ILE A 856 -16.35 -17.36 55.91
N ARG A 857 -15.36 -16.45 55.84
CA ARG A 857 -14.03 -16.66 56.44
C ARG A 857 -14.11 -16.86 57.95
N HIS A 858 -14.88 -16.03 58.66
CA HIS A 858 -15.12 -16.19 60.09
C HIS A 858 -15.76 -17.55 60.42
N GLY A 859 -16.80 -17.94 59.67
CA GLY A 859 -17.52 -19.21 59.84
C GLY A 859 -16.65 -20.44 59.62
N LEU A 860 -15.74 -20.40 58.65
CA LEU A 860 -14.78 -21.47 58.38
C LEU A 860 -13.64 -21.49 59.41
N THR A 861 -13.23 -20.34 59.93
CA THR A 861 -12.07 -20.22 60.83
C THR A 861 -12.39 -20.61 62.28
N PHE A 862 -13.55 -20.18 62.80
CA PHE A 862 -13.87 -20.27 64.24
C PHE A 862 -14.95 -21.32 64.60
N VAL A 863 -15.24 -22.26 63.68
CA VAL A 863 -16.16 -23.38 63.95
C VAL A 863 -15.50 -24.46 64.83
N TYR A 864 -16.29 -25.04 65.75
CA TYR A 864 -15.86 -26.16 66.60
C TYR A 864 -16.42 -27.49 66.08
N ALA A 865 -15.56 -28.52 66.03
CA ALA A 865 -15.98 -29.87 65.67
C ALA A 865 -17.11 -30.38 66.59
N PRO A 866 -18.16 -31.04 66.07
CA PRO A 866 -18.27 -31.64 64.74
C PRO A 866 -18.93 -30.77 63.66
N ALA A 867 -19.19 -29.49 63.92
CA ALA A 867 -19.78 -28.59 62.92
C ALA A 867 -18.78 -28.23 61.81
N GLU A 868 -19.27 -28.05 60.59
CA GLU A 868 -18.48 -27.65 59.40
C GLU A 868 -18.53 -26.13 59.16
N LEU A 869 -19.58 -25.45 59.64
CA LEU A 869 -19.80 -24.00 59.63
C LEU A 869 -20.43 -23.55 60.96
N THR A 870 -20.32 -22.27 61.31
CA THR A 870 -21.11 -21.71 62.42
C THR A 870 -22.59 -21.65 62.04
N VAL A 871 -23.50 -21.80 63.02
CA VAL A 871 -24.95 -21.83 62.78
C VAL A 871 -25.43 -20.57 62.03
N ALA A 872 -24.88 -19.40 62.37
CA ALA A 872 -25.20 -18.14 61.72
C ALA A 872 -24.83 -18.15 60.24
N VAL A 873 -23.64 -18.66 59.88
CA VAL A 873 -23.17 -18.72 58.50
C VAL A 873 -23.88 -19.81 57.70
N GLU A 874 -24.10 -21.01 58.27
CA GLU A 874 -24.86 -22.07 57.58
C GLU A 874 -26.30 -21.62 57.25
N THR A 875 -26.99 -20.99 58.22
CA THR A 875 -28.35 -20.47 58.01
C THR A 875 -28.38 -19.37 56.95
N LEU A 876 -27.37 -18.50 56.92
CA LEU A 876 -27.22 -17.44 55.92
C LEU A 876 -27.01 -18.03 54.52
N LEU A 877 -26.11 -19.01 54.37
CA LEU A 877 -25.82 -19.65 53.09
C LEU A 877 -27.00 -20.46 52.54
N ASP A 878 -27.70 -21.21 53.40
CA ASP A 878 -28.90 -21.95 53.02
C ASP A 878 -29.99 -21.00 52.52
N GLY A 879 -30.19 -19.87 53.22
CA GLY A 879 -31.13 -18.83 52.80
C GLY A 879 -30.82 -18.24 51.41
N ILE A 880 -29.52 -18.02 51.10
CA ILE A 880 -29.08 -17.50 49.80
C ILE A 880 -29.31 -18.54 48.67
N ILE A 881 -29.05 -19.83 48.93
CA ILE A 881 -29.25 -20.89 47.93
C ILE A 881 -30.73 -21.18 47.68
N ASP A 882 -31.55 -21.26 48.73
CA ASP A 882 -32.95 -21.67 48.64
C ASP A 882 -33.86 -20.57 48.09
N ALA A 883 -33.57 -19.30 48.38
CA ALA A 883 -34.39 -18.16 47.92
C ALA A 883 -34.25 -17.90 46.41
N GLY A 884 -33.12 -18.29 45.82
CA GLY A 884 -32.82 -18.10 44.41
C GLY A 884 -32.50 -16.65 44.02
N THR A 885 -31.45 -16.51 43.20
CA THR A 885 -31.17 -15.35 42.32
C THR A 885 -30.75 -14.02 42.96
N ASP A 886 -29.85 -13.99 43.94
CA ASP A 886 -28.91 -12.85 44.04
C ASP A 886 -27.56 -13.31 43.45
N ASP A 887 -27.31 -12.94 42.19
CA ASP A 887 -26.10 -13.29 41.45
C ASP A 887 -24.82 -12.82 42.15
N ARG A 888 -24.85 -11.69 42.86
CA ARG A 888 -23.70 -11.17 43.64
C ARG A 888 -23.42 -12.07 44.84
N ALA A 889 -24.45 -12.46 45.59
CA ALA A 889 -24.31 -13.35 46.74
C ALA A 889 -23.86 -14.76 46.32
N LEU A 890 -24.43 -15.30 45.24
CA LEU A 890 -24.01 -16.58 44.66
C LEU A 890 -22.56 -16.52 44.14
N ALA A 891 -22.09 -15.37 43.66
CA ALA A 891 -20.70 -15.19 43.27
C ALA A 891 -19.73 -15.20 44.46
N VAL A 892 -20.11 -14.63 45.61
CA VAL A 892 -19.33 -14.74 46.86
C VAL A 892 -19.30 -16.19 47.36
N ILE A 893 -20.42 -16.92 47.28
CA ILE A 893 -20.43 -18.38 47.56
C ILE A 893 -19.50 -19.12 46.60
N GLY A 894 -19.55 -18.77 45.31
CA GLY A 894 -18.65 -19.29 44.28
C GLY A 894 -17.18 -19.02 44.58
N HIS A 895 -16.84 -17.82 45.06
CA HIS A 895 -15.50 -17.44 45.48
C HIS A 895 -14.97 -18.36 46.59
N HIS A 896 -15.83 -18.71 47.56
CA HIS A 896 -15.50 -19.60 48.69
C HIS A 896 -15.73 -21.08 48.42
N LEU A 897 -16.30 -21.45 47.28
CA LEU A 897 -16.64 -22.84 46.95
C LEU A 897 -15.47 -23.82 47.10
N PRO A 898 -14.21 -23.48 46.76
CA PRO A 898 -13.08 -24.36 47.04
C PRO A 898 -12.82 -24.65 48.52
N ALA A 899 -13.00 -23.65 49.38
CA ALA A 899 -12.85 -23.79 50.83
C ALA A 899 -14.03 -24.58 51.40
N LEU A 900 -15.24 -24.36 50.88
CA LEU A 900 -16.43 -25.15 51.22
C LEU A 900 -16.29 -26.62 50.77
N ILE A 901 -15.73 -26.91 49.60
CA ILE A 901 -15.44 -28.29 49.16
C ILE A 901 -14.47 -28.98 50.13
N GLN A 902 -13.49 -28.24 50.67
CA GLN A 902 -12.46 -28.76 51.56
C GLN A 902 -12.95 -28.94 53.00
N HIS A 903 -13.70 -27.96 53.52
CA HIS A 903 -14.00 -27.82 54.95
C HIS A 903 -15.48 -28.07 55.28
N ALA A 904 -16.38 -27.98 54.30
CA ALA A 904 -17.81 -28.24 54.43
C ALA A 904 -18.34 -29.24 53.35
N PRO A 905 -17.70 -30.42 53.17
CA PRO A 905 -18.03 -31.32 52.07
C PRO A 905 -19.46 -31.87 52.14
N ARG A 906 -20.05 -32.03 53.33
CA ARG A 906 -21.43 -32.51 53.47
C ARG A 906 -22.43 -31.47 52.99
N TRP A 907 -22.17 -30.20 53.28
CA TRP A 907 -22.96 -29.11 52.76
C TRP A 907 -22.85 -29.05 51.22
N VAL A 908 -21.64 -29.14 50.67
CA VAL A 908 -21.43 -29.14 49.21
C VAL A 908 -22.13 -30.32 48.51
N ASP A 909 -22.02 -31.54 49.03
CA ASP A 909 -22.64 -32.72 48.42
C ASP A 909 -24.18 -32.63 48.47
N ARG A 910 -24.76 -32.03 49.52
CA ARG A 910 -26.20 -31.77 49.65
C ARG A 910 -26.72 -30.82 48.57
N HIS A 911 -25.93 -29.80 48.21
CA HIS A 911 -26.30 -28.77 47.23
C HIS A 911 -25.66 -28.96 45.85
N LYS A 912 -25.10 -30.15 45.53
CA LYS A 912 -24.32 -30.41 44.30
C LYS A 912 -25.02 -29.94 43.01
N ALA A 913 -26.32 -30.19 42.88
CA ALA A 913 -27.09 -29.82 41.69
C ALA A 913 -27.19 -28.29 41.51
N ALA A 914 -27.33 -27.53 42.61
CA ALA A 914 -27.37 -26.06 42.56
C ALA A 914 -25.96 -25.46 42.38
N LEU A 915 -24.93 -26.11 42.96
CA LEU A 915 -23.56 -25.61 42.93
C LEU A 915 -22.85 -25.81 41.59
N PHE A 916 -23.07 -26.93 40.88
CA PHE A 916 -22.25 -27.33 39.72
C PHE A 916 -23.00 -27.42 38.37
N ASP A 917 -24.18 -26.79 38.26
CA ASP A 917 -24.93 -26.75 37.00
C ASP A 917 -24.28 -25.78 36.00
N LEU A 918 -23.66 -26.34 34.94
CA LEU A 918 -23.02 -25.56 33.88
C LEU A 918 -24.02 -24.98 32.87
N ASP A 919 -25.26 -25.47 32.83
CA ASP A 919 -26.32 -24.89 32.00
C ASP A 919 -26.93 -23.64 32.67
N ASN A 920 -26.72 -23.46 33.98
CA ASN A 920 -27.09 -22.27 34.73
C ASN A 920 -25.90 -21.30 34.88
N SER A 921 -25.93 -20.17 34.17
CA SER A 921 -24.85 -19.17 34.19
C SER A 921 -24.63 -18.48 35.54
N VAL A 922 -25.59 -18.57 36.48
CA VAL A 922 -25.47 -18.02 37.84
C VAL A 922 -25.21 -19.09 38.90
N SER A 923 -24.83 -20.32 38.51
CA SER A 923 -24.45 -21.33 39.49
C SER A 923 -23.14 -20.93 40.20
N PRO A 924 -22.97 -21.21 41.51
CA PRO A 924 -21.75 -20.90 42.24
C PRO A 924 -20.47 -21.50 41.64
N ALA A 925 -20.51 -22.63 40.93
CA ALA A 925 -19.35 -23.13 40.19
C ALA A 925 -19.02 -22.23 38.99
N VAL A 926 -20.00 -21.82 38.18
CA VAL A 926 -19.76 -20.93 37.04
C VAL A 926 -19.29 -19.57 37.54
N LEU A 927 -20.02 -18.96 38.47
CA LEU A 927 -19.65 -17.67 39.06
C LEU A 927 -18.31 -17.75 39.80
N GLY A 928 -18.07 -18.81 40.57
CA GLY A 928 -16.82 -19.00 41.32
C GLY A 928 -15.61 -19.22 40.42
N ILE A 929 -15.76 -19.97 39.33
CA ILE A 929 -14.71 -20.11 38.34
C ILE A 929 -14.44 -18.76 37.68
N ASN A 930 -15.47 -18.04 37.26
CA ASN A 930 -15.36 -16.75 36.56
C ASN A 930 -14.84 -15.63 37.46
N SER A 931 -15.02 -15.75 38.77
CA SER A 931 -14.67 -14.71 39.72
C SER A 931 -13.25 -14.82 40.28
N GLN A 932 -12.63 -15.99 40.13
CA GLN A 932 -11.21 -16.14 40.44
C GLN A 932 -10.39 -15.40 39.38
N ARG A 933 -9.29 -14.76 39.79
CA ARG A 933 -8.43 -13.95 38.91
C ARG A 933 -7.08 -14.62 38.60
N SER A 934 -6.77 -15.73 39.27
CA SER A 934 -5.51 -16.45 39.15
C SER A 934 -5.67 -17.91 39.54
N ILE A 935 -4.92 -18.80 38.90
CA ILE A 935 -4.94 -20.25 39.08
C ILE A 935 -4.38 -20.62 40.45
N ARG A 936 -5.24 -20.64 41.47
CA ARG A 936 -4.87 -21.22 42.76
C ARG A 936 -5.20 -22.72 42.79
N PRO A 937 -4.43 -23.55 43.52
CA PRO A 937 -4.72 -24.98 43.67
C PRO A 937 -6.15 -25.25 44.18
N GLU A 938 -6.73 -24.30 44.91
CA GLU A 938 -8.09 -24.38 45.42
C GLU A 938 -9.13 -24.41 44.27
N GLY A 939 -8.98 -23.57 43.22
CA GLY A 939 -9.90 -23.53 42.08
C GLY A 939 -9.99 -24.86 41.30
N LEU A 940 -8.91 -25.66 41.30
CA LEU A 940 -8.90 -27.01 40.70
C LEU A 940 -9.94 -27.95 41.32
N ARG A 941 -10.35 -27.70 42.58
CA ARG A 941 -11.34 -28.54 43.27
C ARG A 941 -12.73 -28.44 42.65
N ILE A 942 -13.07 -27.28 42.08
CA ILE A 942 -14.34 -27.09 41.35
C ILE A 942 -14.29 -27.91 40.05
N LEU A 943 -13.22 -27.77 39.27
CA LEU A 943 -13.05 -28.44 37.97
C LEU A 943 -12.92 -29.96 38.09
N GLN A 944 -12.26 -30.46 39.12
CA GLN A 944 -12.20 -31.91 39.42
C GLN A 944 -13.58 -32.54 39.69
N ARG A 945 -14.58 -31.72 39.99
CA ARG A 945 -15.97 -32.15 40.18
C ARG A 945 -16.82 -31.98 38.91
N LEU A 946 -16.32 -31.29 37.89
CA LEU A 946 -16.99 -31.11 36.59
C LEU A 946 -16.73 -32.30 35.65
N ASP A 947 -17.72 -32.60 34.81
CA ASP A 947 -17.61 -33.64 33.79
C ASP A 947 -16.90 -33.10 32.53
N PRO A 948 -15.83 -33.77 32.01
CA PRO A 948 -15.08 -33.28 30.84
C PRO A 948 -15.91 -33.16 29.56
N VAL A 949 -16.96 -33.98 29.39
CA VAL A 949 -17.85 -33.92 28.23
C VAL A 949 -18.77 -32.71 28.33
N GLN A 950 -19.36 -32.47 29.50
CA GLN A 950 -20.16 -31.28 29.79
C GLN A 950 -19.33 -29.99 29.66
N LEU A 951 -18.08 -30.03 30.11
CA LEU A 951 -17.15 -28.92 29.96
C LEU A 951 -16.83 -28.64 28.48
N ALA A 952 -16.55 -29.66 27.66
CA ALA A 952 -16.32 -29.47 26.23
C ALA A 952 -17.57 -28.93 25.50
N ILE A 953 -18.78 -29.39 25.88
CA ILE A 953 -20.05 -28.84 25.38
C ILE A 953 -20.13 -27.35 25.74
N TYR A 954 -19.91 -27.02 26.99
CA TYR A 954 -20.00 -25.66 27.50
C TYR A 954 -19.03 -24.72 26.76
N LEU A 955 -17.76 -25.12 26.63
CA LEU A 955 -16.74 -24.33 25.94
C LEU A 955 -17.08 -24.14 24.45
N SER A 956 -17.58 -25.19 23.77
CA SER A 956 -17.98 -25.06 22.35
C SER A 956 -19.11 -24.05 22.12
N ARG A 957 -20.08 -23.96 23.04
CA ARG A 957 -21.20 -23.00 22.98
C ARG A 957 -20.82 -21.58 23.37
N THR A 958 -19.83 -21.43 24.25
CA THR A 958 -19.45 -20.15 24.86
C THR A 958 -18.20 -19.51 24.25
N SER A 959 -17.65 -20.10 23.18
CA SER A 959 -16.41 -19.63 22.55
C SER A 959 -16.51 -18.19 22.00
N GLY A 960 -17.69 -17.73 21.60
CA GLY A 960 -17.95 -16.35 21.17
C GLY A 960 -18.35 -15.35 22.27
N ASP A 961 -18.58 -15.79 23.51
CA ASP A 961 -19.02 -14.93 24.62
C ASP A 961 -17.78 -14.52 25.45
N SER A 962 -17.13 -13.41 25.06
CA SER A 962 -15.76 -13.11 25.47
C SER A 962 -15.64 -12.66 26.93
N THR A 963 -16.64 -11.98 27.49
CA THR A 963 -16.53 -11.29 28.79
C THR A 963 -17.03 -12.11 29.97
N LYS A 964 -18.03 -12.98 29.81
CA LYS A 964 -18.71 -13.62 30.96
C LYS A 964 -17.95 -14.80 31.58
N ASN A 965 -17.00 -15.42 30.87
CA ASN A 965 -16.37 -16.68 31.30
C ASN A 965 -14.83 -16.71 31.26
N ALA A 966 -14.16 -15.55 31.19
CA ALA A 966 -12.72 -15.46 30.87
C ALA A 966 -11.82 -16.34 31.76
N THR A 967 -12.07 -16.41 33.06
CA THR A 967 -11.24 -17.20 33.97
C THR A 967 -11.42 -18.71 33.77
N LEU A 968 -12.62 -19.20 33.41
CA LEU A 968 -12.82 -20.62 33.09
C LEU A 968 -11.88 -21.06 31.97
N TRP A 969 -11.72 -20.22 30.94
CA TRP A 969 -10.86 -20.52 29.81
C TRP A 969 -9.39 -20.58 30.22
N GLN A 970 -8.92 -19.61 31.02
CA GLN A 970 -7.58 -19.65 31.62
C GLN A 970 -7.37 -20.91 32.47
N TYR A 971 -8.35 -21.30 33.27
CA TYR A 971 -8.26 -22.53 34.06
C TYR A 971 -8.20 -23.80 33.21
N CYS A 972 -9.00 -23.88 32.16
CA CYS A 972 -8.97 -25.01 31.23
C CYS A 972 -7.64 -25.08 30.48
N ALA A 973 -7.10 -23.93 30.08
CA ALA A 973 -5.75 -23.83 29.51
C ALA A 973 -4.69 -24.29 30.53
N ALA A 974 -4.79 -23.87 31.80
CA ALA A 974 -3.90 -24.30 32.88
C ALA A 974 -3.93 -25.81 33.11
N LEU A 975 -5.12 -26.42 33.05
CA LEU A 975 -5.28 -27.87 33.14
C LEU A 975 -4.66 -28.58 31.95
N LEU A 976 -4.84 -28.06 30.74
CA LEU A 976 -4.19 -28.58 29.54
C LEU A 976 -2.67 -28.50 29.66
N LEU A 977 -2.11 -27.45 30.28
CA LEU A 977 -0.68 -27.32 30.54
C LEU A 977 -0.21 -28.27 31.65
N ALA A 978 -0.75 -28.17 32.87
CA ALA A 978 -0.18 -28.81 34.05
C ALA A 978 -0.71 -30.22 34.36
N LYS A 979 -2.00 -30.50 34.08
CA LYS A 979 -2.67 -31.77 34.46
C LYS A 979 -3.70 -32.24 33.41
N PRO A 980 -3.27 -32.52 32.17
CA PRO A 980 -4.21 -32.81 31.08
C PRO A 980 -5.05 -34.07 31.32
N ALA A 981 -4.56 -35.02 32.14
CA ALA A 981 -5.32 -36.20 32.55
C ALA A 981 -6.66 -35.87 33.25
N THR A 982 -6.77 -34.70 33.88
CA THR A 982 -8.01 -34.20 34.50
C THR A 982 -9.11 -33.95 33.46
N LEU A 983 -8.72 -33.71 32.21
CA LEU A 983 -9.61 -33.49 31.06
C LEU A 983 -9.69 -34.70 30.12
N GLY A 984 -9.11 -35.83 30.51
CA GLY A 984 -9.00 -37.03 29.65
C GLY A 984 -7.79 -37.07 28.72
N GLY A 985 -6.90 -36.07 28.77
CA GLY A 985 -5.69 -35.93 27.95
C GLY A 985 -5.79 -34.79 26.91
N ARG A 986 -4.64 -34.28 26.43
CA ARG A 986 -4.63 -33.16 25.44
C ARG A 986 -5.23 -33.59 24.11
N PRO A 987 -4.75 -34.68 23.46
CA PRO A 987 -5.29 -35.07 22.16
C PRO A 987 -6.78 -35.39 22.23
N GLU A 988 -7.22 -36.07 23.28
CA GLU A 988 -8.60 -36.50 23.49
C GLU A 988 -9.54 -35.31 23.69
N PHE A 989 -9.17 -34.37 24.56
CA PHE A 989 -9.99 -33.19 24.83
C PHE A 989 -10.05 -32.23 23.63
N LEU A 990 -8.92 -32.03 22.95
CA LEU A 990 -8.86 -31.19 21.74
C LEU A 990 -9.65 -31.82 20.58
N ALA A 991 -9.58 -33.14 20.38
CA ALA A 991 -10.40 -33.83 19.38
C ALA A 991 -11.90 -33.77 19.73
N LEU A 992 -12.25 -33.91 21.02
CA LEU A 992 -13.63 -33.76 21.50
C LEU A 992 -14.18 -32.36 21.25
N LEU A 993 -13.35 -31.32 21.40
CA LEU A 993 -13.71 -29.94 21.06
C LEU A 993 -13.82 -29.76 19.55
N ALA A 994 -12.84 -30.22 18.77
CA ALA A 994 -12.78 -30.04 17.32
C ALA A 994 -13.99 -30.65 16.59
N ALA A 995 -14.55 -31.74 17.12
CA ALA A 995 -15.72 -32.41 16.56
C ALA A 995 -17.06 -31.65 16.79
N ARG A 996 -17.05 -30.51 17.49
CA ARG A 996 -18.26 -29.74 17.85
C ARG A 996 -18.36 -28.43 17.08
N ASP A 997 -19.60 -27.99 16.84
CA ASP A 997 -19.88 -26.64 16.36
C ASP A 997 -19.35 -25.61 17.36
N GLY A 998 -18.60 -24.61 16.88
CA GLY A 998 -17.89 -23.64 17.74
C GLY A 998 -16.61 -24.17 18.41
N GLY A 999 -16.27 -25.44 18.17
CA GLY A 999 -15.07 -26.11 18.66
C GLY A 999 -13.74 -25.50 18.20
N PRO A 1000 -13.54 -25.23 16.90
CA PRO A 1000 -12.32 -24.58 16.41
C PRO A 1000 -12.06 -23.22 17.08
N ALA A 1001 -13.09 -22.40 17.26
CA ALA A 1001 -12.98 -21.12 17.97
C ALA A 1001 -12.64 -21.31 19.46
N ALA A 1002 -13.21 -22.34 20.11
CA ALA A 1002 -12.85 -22.71 21.48
C ALA A 1002 -11.38 -23.12 21.61
N ILE A 1003 -10.88 -23.93 20.67
CA ILE A 1003 -9.47 -24.35 20.64
C ILE A 1003 -8.54 -23.15 20.46
N SER A 1004 -8.88 -22.25 19.54
CA SER A 1004 -8.14 -20.99 19.37
C SER A 1004 -8.09 -20.21 20.67
N ARG A 1005 -9.24 -20.02 21.34
CA ARG A 1005 -9.29 -19.29 22.61
C ARG A 1005 -8.42 -19.94 23.69
N LEU A 1006 -8.51 -21.26 23.88
CA LEU A 1006 -7.68 -22.00 24.83
C LEU A 1006 -6.18 -21.87 24.53
N LEU A 1007 -5.80 -21.87 23.25
CA LEU A 1007 -4.42 -21.64 22.84
C LEU A 1007 -3.98 -20.22 23.21
N GLY A 1008 -4.82 -19.22 22.97
CA GLY A 1008 -4.56 -17.82 23.35
C GLY A 1008 -4.46 -17.61 24.85
N ASP A 1009 -5.29 -18.27 25.65
CA ASP A 1009 -5.25 -18.19 27.11
C ASP A 1009 -4.05 -18.94 27.70
N ALA A 1010 -3.61 -20.03 27.07
CA ALA A 1010 -2.42 -20.77 27.52
C ALA A 1010 -1.15 -19.91 27.49
N GLU A 1011 -1.04 -18.99 26.52
CA GLU A 1011 0.06 -18.02 26.44
C GLU A 1011 0.18 -17.18 27.72
N HIS A 1012 -0.93 -16.64 28.21
CA HIS A 1012 -0.97 -15.78 29.39
C HIS A 1012 -0.51 -16.49 30.67
N LEU A 1013 -0.51 -17.82 30.66
CA LEU A 1013 -0.14 -18.67 31.79
C LEU A 1013 1.32 -19.09 31.78
N LEU A 1014 2.02 -18.88 30.67
CA LEU A 1014 3.43 -19.17 30.61
C LEU A 1014 4.21 -18.16 31.47
N PRO A 1015 5.30 -18.60 32.10
CA PRO A 1015 6.15 -17.69 32.85
C PRO A 1015 6.63 -16.55 31.97
N ARG A 1016 6.81 -15.35 32.55
CA ARG A 1016 7.34 -14.19 31.81
C ARG A 1016 8.86 -14.26 31.60
N THR A 1017 9.55 -15.04 32.43
CA THR A 1017 11.01 -15.22 32.38
C THR A 1017 11.35 -16.70 32.47
N ALA A 1018 12.29 -17.16 31.64
CA ALA A 1018 12.75 -18.56 31.67
C ALA A 1018 13.71 -18.79 32.85
N THR A 1019 13.44 -19.82 33.66
CA THR A 1019 14.31 -20.30 34.74
C THR A 1019 14.39 -21.83 34.71
N PRO A 1020 15.42 -22.46 35.29
CA PRO A 1020 15.48 -23.93 35.38
C PRO A 1020 14.27 -24.54 36.09
N GLU A 1021 13.62 -23.78 36.98
CA GLU A 1021 12.47 -24.21 37.78
C GLU A 1021 11.17 -24.25 36.96
N ASN A 1022 11.04 -23.43 35.91
CA ASN A 1022 9.83 -23.34 35.09
C ASN A 1022 10.00 -23.88 33.66
N ALA A 1023 11.13 -24.52 33.37
CA ALA A 1023 11.40 -25.13 32.06
C ALA A 1023 10.33 -26.14 31.65
N ALA A 1024 9.79 -26.89 32.62
CA ALA A 1024 8.70 -27.84 32.39
C ALA A 1024 7.42 -27.12 31.91
N ASP A 1025 7.06 -25.98 32.48
CA ASP A 1025 5.84 -25.24 32.11
C ASP A 1025 5.93 -24.69 30.68
N ILE A 1026 7.12 -24.21 30.28
CA ILE A 1026 7.43 -23.77 28.92
C ILE A 1026 7.28 -24.94 27.93
N GLU A 1027 7.83 -26.11 28.26
CA GLU A 1027 7.70 -27.32 27.45
C GLU A 1027 6.23 -27.75 27.30
N GLN A 1028 5.43 -27.67 28.37
CA GLN A 1028 4.00 -27.95 28.30
C GLN A 1028 3.24 -27.00 27.37
N GLY A 1029 3.62 -25.71 27.34
CA GLY A 1029 3.05 -24.73 26.40
C GLY A 1029 3.36 -25.06 24.95
N VAL A 1030 4.61 -25.41 24.67
CA VAL A 1030 5.07 -25.87 23.36
C VAL A 1030 4.32 -27.13 22.92
N ASP A 1031 4.17 -28.11 23.81
CA ASP A 1031 3.48 -29.36 23.51
C ASP A 1031 1.97 -29.16 23.30
N LEU A 1032 1.35 -28.21 24.00
CA LEU A 1032 -0.03 -27.82 23.73
C LEU A 1032 -0.16 -27.24 22.32
N TRP A 1033 0.70 -26.30 21.91
CA TRP A 1033 0.67 -25.75 20.56
C TRP A 1033 0.92 -26.82 19.50
N ARG A 1034 1.90 -27.71 19.70
CA ARG A 1034 2.12 -28.88 18.82
C ARG A 1034 0.89 -29.78 18.72
N SER A 1035 0.20 -30.00 19.83
CA SER A 1035 -1.05 -30.80 19.85
C SER A 1035 -2.15 -30.12 19.04
N VAL A 1036 -2.26 -28.79 19.11
CA VAL A 1036 -3.22 -28.02 18.30
C VAL A 1036 -2.84 -28.06 16.82
N LEU A 1037 -1.56 -27.91 16.48
CA LEU A 1037 -1.05 -28.07 15.10
C LEU A 1037 -1.27 -29.49 14.55
N ALA A 1038 -1.28 -30.52 15.39
CA ALA A 1038 -1.51 -31.90 14.96
C ALA A 1038 -2.98 -32.21 14.65
N LEU A 1039 -3.92 -31.31 14.98
CA LEU A 1039 -5.35 -31.53 14.73
C LEU A 1039 -5.66 -31.48 13.23
N ASP A 1040 -6.49 -32.42 12.79
CA ASP A 1040 -7.11 -32.42 11.46
C ASP A 1040 -8.54 -31.89 11.58
N VAL A 1041 -8.70 -30.58 11.39
CA VAL A 1041 -9.99 -29.89 11.53
C VAL A 1041 -10.52 -29.51 10.14
N PRO A 1042 -11.70 -29.98 9.71
CA PRO A 1042 -12.28 -29.60 8.42
C PRO A 1042 -12.66 -28.10 8.40
N GLY A 1043 -12.11 -27.32 7.47
CA GLY A 1043 -12.45 -25.89 7.29
C GLY A 1043 -11.24 -24.96 7.26
N SER A 1044 -11.46 -23.65 7.47
CA SER A 1044 -10.36 -22.70 7.67
C SER A 1044 -9.62 -23.03 8.97
N ALA A 1045 -8.29 -22.88 9.00
CA ALA A 1045 -7.47 -23.20 10.17
C ALA A 1045 -7.64 -22.20 11.34
N GLY A 1046 -8.85 -21.69 11.57
CA GLY A 1046 -9.19 -20.70 12.59
C GLY A 1046 -8.98 -21.18 14.03
N HIS A 1047 -8.77 -22.48 14.26
CA HIS A 1047 -8.33 -23.00 15.56
C HIS A 1047 -6.90 -22.59 15.94
N LEU A 1048 -6.11 -22.11 14.97
CA LEU A 1048 -4.76 -21.58 15.18
C LEU A 1048 -4.73 -20.05 15.32
N ARG A 1049 -5.87 -19.35 15.21
CA ARG A 1049 -5.92 -17.89 15.12
C ARG A 1049 -5.21 -17.22 16.31
N SER A 1050 -5.44 -17.69 17.54
CA SER A 1050 -4.83 -17.09 18.73
C SER A 1050 -3.38 -17.51 19.00
N ALA A 1051 -2.76 -18.32 18.14
CA ALA A 1051 -1.34 -18.64 18.24
C ALA A 1051 -0.46 -17.38 18.20
N GLY A 1052 -0.92 -16.31 17.53
CA GLY A 1052 -0.22 -15.03 17.50
C GLY A 1052 -0.07 -14.36 18.87
N ASN A 1053 -0.87 -14.73 19.88
CA ASN A 1053 -0.68 -14.26 21.25
C ASN A 1053 0.70 -14.64 21.79
N PHE A 1054 1.28 -15.77 21.37
CA PHE A 1054 2.60 -16.23 21.83
C PHE A 1054 3.74 -15.27 21.47
N ALA A 1055 3.49 -14.25 20.64
CA ALA A 1055 4.40 -13.11 20.50
C ALA A 1055 4.70 -12.41 21.84
N HIS A 1056 3.81 -12.49 22.83
CA HIS A 1056 4.00 -11.89 24.16
C HIS A 1056 4.67 -12.83 25.18
N ALA A 1057 4.82 -14.13 24.86
CA ALA A 1057 5.43 -15.13 25.75
C ALA A 1057 6.96 -15.03 25.79
N ALA A 1058 7.49 -14.03 26.49
CA ALA A 1058 8.93 -13.71 26.51
C ALA A 1058 9.83 -14.83 27.07
N ALA A 1059 9.30 -15.77 27.86
CA ALA A 1059 10.08 -16.92 28.34
C ALA A 1059 10.24 -18.05 27.30
N LEU A 1060 9.40 -18.07 26.25
CA LEU A 1060 9.57 -19.06 25.19
C LEU A 1060 10.86 -18.75 24.42
N ASP A 1061 11.67 -19.77 24.18
CA ASP A 1061 12.82 -19.65 23.31
C ASP A 1061 12.37 -19.20 21.91
N ASP A 1062 13.01 -18.16 21.37
CA ASP A 1062 12.53 -17.58 20.11
C ASP A 1062 12.69 -18.54 18.93
N ALA A 1063 13.62 -19.51 18.95
CA ALA A 1063 13.75 -20.48 17.87
C ALA A 1063 12.56 -21.45 17.87
N VAL A 1064 12.18 -21.95 19.05
CA VAL A 1064 10.99 -22.80 19.21
C VAL A 1064 9.71 -22.02 18.86
N TRP A 1065 9.58 -20.78 19.34
CA TRP A 1065 8.43 -19.93 19.05
C TRP A 1065 8.29 -19.66 17.54
N LEU A 1066 9.38 -19.28 16.87
CA LEU A 1066 9.38 -18.98 15.44
C LEU A 1066 9.13 -20.24 14.59
N GLU A 1067 9.63 -21.41 14.98
CA GLU A 1067 9.35 -22.67 14.29
C GLU A 1067 7.84 -22.99 14.31
N LEU A 1068 7.20 -22.90 15.48
CA LEU A 1068 5.77 -23.15 15.63
C LEU A 1068 4.92 -22.08 14.95
N THR A 1069 5.39 -20.84 14.95
CA THR A 1069 4.77 -19.74 14.22
C THR A 1069 4.84 -20.01 12.73
N ALA A 1070 6.01 -20.36 12.17
CA ALA A 1070 6.16 -20.72 10.76
C ALA A 1070 5.18 -21.83 10.34
N GLN A 1071 5.10 -22.92 11.10
CA GLN A 1071 4.13 -24.01 10.87
C GLN A 1071 2.67 -23.56 10.95
N THR A 1072 2.38 -22.58 11.81
CA THR A 1072 1.05 -21.99 11.92
C THR A 1072 0.70 -21.16 10.70
N ILE A 1073 1.62 -20.30 10.26
CA ILE A 1073 1.35 -19.40 9.12
C ILE A 1073 1.30 -20.16 7.79
N GLU A 1074 2.00 -21.30 7.68
CA GLU A 1074 1.84 -22.24 6.57
C GLU A 1074 0.40 -22.76 6.40
N ARG A 1075 -0.38 -22.80 7.50
CA ARG A 1075 -1.78 -23.23 7.50
C ARG A 1075 -2.77 -22.07 7.43
N THR A 1076 -2.46 -20.93 8.03
CA THR A 1076 -3.32 -19.74 8.04
C THR A 1076 -2.56 -18.46 8.31
N THR A 1077 -2.86 -17.39 7.55
CA THR A 1077 -2.40 -16.03 7.85
C THR A 1077 -3.34 -15.25 8.77
N ASP A 1078 -4.54 -15.78 9.06
CA ASP A 1078 -5.48 -15.21 10.03
C ASP A 1078 -5.04 -15.57 11.45
N ILE A 1079 -4.13 -14.76 12.00
CA ILE A 1079 -3.64 -14.86 13.38
C ILE A 1079 -3.86 -13.53 14.13
N THR A 1080 -4.11 -13.60 15.44
CA THR A 1080 -4.20 -12.42 16.31
C THR A 1080 -2.83 -11.76 16.49
N ASN A 1081 -2.80 -10.48 16.86
CA ASN A 1081 -1.57 -9.76 17.25
C ASN A 1081 -0.43 -9.83 16.22
N ILE A 1082 -0.78 -9.83 14.93
CA ILE A 1082 0.14 -9.95 13.80
C ILE A 1082 1.31 -8.94 13.83
N THR A 1083 1.07 -7.71 14.32
CA THR A 1083 2.12 -6.68 14.49
C THR A 1083 3.08 -7.02 15.63
N ALA A 1084 2.61 -7.61 16.72
CA ALA A 1084 3.45 -8.07 17.82
C ALA A 1084 4.33 -9.26 17.38
N VAL A 1085 3.75 -10.19 16.61
CA VAL A 1085 4.50 -11.30 15.98
C VAL A 1085 5.61 -10.74 15.10
N ALA A 1086 5.31 -9.77 14.22
CA ALA A 1086 6.30 -9.16 13.36
C ALA A 1086 7.43 -8.47 14.15
N ARG A 1087 7.09 -7.65 15.15
CA ARG A 1087 8.07 -6.95 16.00
C ARG A 1087 8.98 -7.89 16.79
N ARG A 1088 8.46 -9.02 17.28
CA ARG A 1088 9.29 -10.01 17.99
C ARG A 1088 10.17 -10.79 17.03
N ALA A 1089 9.64 -11.20 15.88
CA ALA A 1089 10.41 -11.89 14.84
C ALA A 1089 11.60 -11.04 14.36
N ALA A 1090 11.39 -9.73 14.19
CA ALA A 1090 12.43 -8.79 13.77
C ALA A 1090 13.67 -8.73 14.70
N ARG A 1091 13.57 -9.22 15.94
CA ARG A 1091 14.68 -9.21 16.91
C ARG A 1091 15.67 -10.36 16.70
N ARG A 1092 15.35 -11.34 15.82
CA ARG A 1092 16.14 -12.56 15.63
C ARG A 1092 16.65 -12.72 14.19
N PRO A 1093 17.56 -11.85 13.73
CA PRO A 1093 18.17 -11.92 12.39
C PRO A 1093 19.04 -13.18 12.19
N ASP A 1094 19.32 -13.92 13.26
CA ASP A 1094 20.07 -15.17 13.26
C ASP A 1094 19.24 -16.40 12.85
N LEU A 1095 17.91 -16.31 12.83
CA LEU A 1095 17.01 -17.46 12.65
C LEU A 1095 16.30 -17.47 11.29
N GLU A 1096 16.32 -18.62 10.60
CA GLU A 1096 15.62 -18.82 9.32
C GLU A 1096 14.10 -18.65 9.46
N SER A 1097 13.53 -19.21 10.52
CA SER A 1097 12.09 -19.12 10.80
C SER A 1097 11.61 -17.67 10.97
N ALA A 1098 12.45 -16.75 11.45
CA ALA A 1098 12.12 -15.32 11.51
C ALA A 1098 11.92 -14.72 10.12
N HIS A 1099 12.77 -15.11 9.18
CA HIS A 1099 12.69 -14.67 7.79
C HIS A 1099 11.47 -15.26 7.08
N GLN A 1100 11.17 -16.55 7.29
CA GLN A 1100 9.99 -17.20 6.74
C GLN A 1100 8.70 -16.54 7.25
N VAL A 1101 8.61 -16.32 8.57
CA VAL A 1101 7.48 -15.64 9.21
C VAL A 1101 7.28 -14.24 8.59
N LEU A 1102 8.31 -13.39 8.60
CA LEU A 1102 8.18 -12.03 8.07
C LEU A 1102 7.95 -12.00 6.57
N ALA A 1103 8.48 -12.95 5.79
CA ALA A 1103 8.20 -13.02 4.36
C ALA A 1103 6.70 -13.26 4.10
N VAL A 1104 6.07 -14.16 4.87
CA VAL A 1104 4.62 -14.42 4.73
C VAL A 1104 3.78 -13.24 5.24
N LEU A 1105 4.15 -12.65 6.38
CA LEU A 1105 3.40 -11.52 6.94
C LEU A 1105 3.51 -10.26 6.09
N VAL A 1106 4.69 -9.98 5.51
CA VAL A 1106 4.87 -8.86 4.58
C VAL A 1106 4.04 -9.06 3.31
N ALA A 1107 3.91 -10.30 2.82
CA ALA A 1107 3.08 -10.66 1.68
C ALA A 1107 1.56 -10.58 1.93
N ALA A 1108 1.13 -10.46 3.19
CA ALA A 1108 -0.29 -10.41 3.52
C ALA A 1108 -0.93 -9.13 2.94
N LYS A 1109 -2.10 -9.28 2.31
CA LYS A 1109 -2.84 -8.14 1.76
C LYS A 1109 -3.50 -7.35 2.87
N ASP A 1110 -3.58 -6.04 2.66
CA ASP A 1110 -4.40 -5.17 3.49
C ASP A 1110 -5.88 -5.63 3.45
N PRO A 1111 -6.55 -5.65 4.61
CA PRO A 1111 -7.96 -6.01 4.72
C PRO A 1111 -8.86 -4.91 4.15
N ASP A 1112 -8.40 -3.65 4.17
CA ASP A 1112 -9.02 -2.48 3.57
C ASP A 1112 -7.98 -1.35 3.32
N ASP A 1113 -8.42 -0.24 2.71
CA ASP A 1113 -7.58 0.94 2.46
C ASP A 1113 -7.55 1.95 3.64
N SER A 1114 -7.91 1.56 4.86
CA SER A 1114 -8.03 2.49 6.00
C SER A 1114 -6.67 2.95 6.53
N THR A 1115 -6.64 4.08 7.24
CA THR A 1115 -5.44 4.58 7.94
C THR A 1115 -4.92 3.54 8.94
N LEU A 1116 -5.83 2.83 9.61
CA LEU A 1116 -5.52 1.81 10.61
C LEU A 1116 -4.87 0.56 10.00
N ALA A 1117 -5.44 0.02 8.91
CA ALA A 1117 -4.85 -1.10 8.17
C ALA A 1117 -3.46 -0.73 7.64
N SER A 1118 -3.36 0.46 7.06
CA SER A 1118 -2.09 0.98 6.53
C SER A 1118 -1.01 1.18 7.61
N PHE A 1119 -1.38 1.67 8.80
CA PHE A 1119 -0.45 1.80 9.93
C PHE A 1119 0.07 0.44 10.38
N ARG A 1120 -0.82 -0.53 10.56
CA ARG A 1120 -0.42 -1.87 11.01
C ARG A 1120 0.40 -2.62 9.95
N THR A 1121 0.11 -2.44 8.67
CA THR A 1121 0.90 -3.00 7.57
C THR A 1121 2.28 -2.37 7.47
N ALA A 1122 2.38 -1.06 7.72
CA ALA A 1122 3.67 -0.40 7.76
C ALA A 1122 4.52 -0.87 8.94
N GLU A 1123 3.92 -1.16 10.10
CA GLU A 1123 4.60 -1.81 11.25
C GLU A 1123 5.18 -3.18 10.89
N ILE A 1124 4.41 -4.04 10.20
CA ILE A 1124 4.89 -5.36 9.74
C ILE A 1124 6.03 -5.21 8.73
N LYS A 1125 5.89 -4.28 7.77
CA LYS A 1125 6.93 -3.99 6.77
C LYS A 1125 8.20 -3.42 7.41
N ASN A 1126 8.09 -2.50 8.37
CA ASN A 1126 9.22 -1.96 9.13
C ASN A 1126 9.95 -3.05 9.91
N ALA A 1127 9.21 -4.00 10.51
CA ALA A 1127 9.78 -5.18 11.14
C ALA A 1127 10.54 -6.06 10.12
N GLY A 1128 9.97 -6.30 8.93
CA GLY A 1128 10.62 -7.01 7.83
C GLY A 1128 11.91 -6.35 7.34
N ILE A 1129 11.89 -5.02 7.15
CA ILE A 1129 13.07 -4.22 6.78
C ILE A 1129 14.14 -4.31 7.86
N THR A 1130 13.76 -4.15 9.14
CA THR A 1130 14.67 -4.23 10.28
C THR A 1130 15.37 -5.59 10.33
N LEU A 1131 14.62 -6.68 10.15
CA LEU A 1131 15.19 -8.04 10.11
C LEU A 1131 16.17 -8.19 8.94
N TRP A 1132 15.77 -7.77 7.73
CA TRP A 1132 16.62 -7.90 6.55
C TRP A 1132 17.93 -7.11 6.66
N GLN A 1133 17.88 -5.88 7.20
CA GLN A 1133 19.04 -5.01 7.39
C GLN A 1133 20.00 -5.51 8.47
N THR A 1134 19.48 -6.13 9.52
CA THR A 1134 20.28 -6.66 10.64
C THR A 1134 20.82 -8.07 10.37
N SER A 1135 20.36 -8.74 9.31
CA SER A 1135 20.77 -10.08 8.91
C SER A 1135 22.02 -10.08 8.02
N GLN A 1136 22.93 -11.02 8.27
CA GLN A 1136 24.15 -11.17 7.47
C GLN A 1136 23.84 -11.68 6.04
N PRO A 1137 24.59 -11.23 5.02
CA PRO A 1137 24.50 -11.82 3.69
C PRO A 1137 24.74 -13.34 3.71
N GLY A 1138 23.81 -14.11 3.13
CA GLY A 1138 23.86 -15.58 3.10
C GLY A 1138 23.01 -16.30 4.16
N THR A 1139 22.38 -15.57 5.11
CA THR A 1139 21.41 -16.18 6.05
C THR A 1139 20.23 -16.81 5.28
N PRO A 1140 19.86 -18.07 5.57
CA PRO A 1140 18.68 -18.73 4.99
C PRO A 1140 17.41 -17.90 5.18
N GLY A 1141 16.58 -17.78 4.13
CA GLY A 1141 15.37 -16.96 4.14
C GLY A 1141 15.58 -15.45 3.93
N ARG A 1142 16.80 -14.90 4.10
CA ARG A 1142 17.10 -13.46 3.83
C ARG A 1142 16.78 -13.06 2.40
N ARG A 1143 17.08 -13.93 1.43
CA ARG A 1143 16.78 -13.70 0.01
C ARG A 1143 15.27 -13.64 -0.22
N ASP A 1144 14.52 -14.57 0.33
CA ASP A 1144 13.07 -14.68 0.10
C ASP A 1144 12.33 -13.52 0.78
N LEU A 1145 12.73 -13.15 2.00
CA LEU A 1145 12.25 -11.91 2.63
C LEU A 1145 12.60 -10.68 1.81
N GLY A 1146 13.83 -10.59 1.29
CA GLY A 1146 14.25 -9.51 0.39
C GLY A 1146 13.46 -9.46 -0.92
N GLN A 1147 13.13 -10.62 -1.51
CA GLN A 1147 12.28 -10.74 -2.69
C GLN A 1147 10.84 -10.32 -2.37
N THR A 1148 10.30 -10.72 -1.23
CA THR A 1148 8.95 -10.30 -0.82
C THR A 1148 8.89 -8.81 -0.53
N LEU A 1149 9.86 -8.25 0.20
CA LEU A 1149 9.99 -6.80 0.38
C LEU A 1149 10.13 -6.07 -0.96
N ALA A 1150 10.82 -6.68 -1.92
CA ALA A 1150 10.92 -6.19 -3.28
C ALA A 1150 9.59 -6.27 -4.05
N LEU A 1151 8.72 -7.24 -3.81
CA LEU A 1151 7.41 -7.33 -4.48
C LEU A 1151 6.43 -6.23 -4.05
N HIS A 1152 6.63 -5.61 -2.89
CA HIS A 1152 5.86 -4.44 -2.43
C HIS A 1152 6.49 -3.08 -2.82
N HIS A 1153 7.58 -3.14 -3.60
CA HIS A 1153 8.36 -2.14 -4.35
C HIS A 1153 8.55 -0.70 -3.85
N ASP A 1154 9.77 -0.43 -3.33
CA ASP A 1154 10.79 0.52 -3.87
C ASP A 1154 12.22 0.07 -3.46
N PHE A 1155 12.41 -1.22 -3.19
CA PHE A 1155 13.56 -1.75 -2.46
C PHE A 1155 14.77 -2.15 -3.34
N LEU A 1156 14.63 -2.11 -4.66
CA LEU A 1156 15.56 -2.80 -5.58
C LEU A 1156 16.61 -1.92 -6.28
N GLU A 1157 17.37 -1.11 -5.55
CA GLU A 1157 18.68 -0.66 -6.10
C GLU A 1157 19.88 -0.93 -5.17
N GLY A 1158 19.67 -1.10 -3.85
CA GLY A 1158 20.74 -1.54 -2.94
C GLY A 1158 20.92 -3.05 -2.86
N ALA A 1159 19.83 -3.82 -2.92
CA ALA A 1159 19.84 -5.26 -2.66
C ALA A 1159 20.19 -6.14 -3.87
N VAL A 1160 20.19 -5.58 -5.09
CA VAL A 1160 20.57 -6.32 -6.31
C VAL A 1160 22.09 -6.31 -6.53
N ALA A 1161 22.83 -5.51 -5.76
CA ALA A 1161 24.29 -5.41 -5.81
C ALA A 1161 25.04 -6.28 -4.77
N GLU A 1162 24.32 -6.95 -3.85
CA GLU A 1162 24.82 -8.02 -2.96
C GLU A 1162 24.30 -9.39 -3.41
#